data_AF-A0A5M6A333-F1
#
_entry.id   AF-A0A5M6A333-F1
#
_cell.length_a   1.000
_cell.length_b   1.000
_cell.length_c   1.000
_cell.angle_alpha   90.00
_cell.angle_beta   90.00
_cell.angle_gamma   90.00
#
_symmetry.space_group_name_H-M   'P 1'
#
loop_
_entity.id
_entity.type
_entity.pdbx_description
1 polymer ?
#
loop_
_entity_poly.entity_id
_entity_poly.type
_entity_poly.pdbx_seq_one_letter_code
_entity_poly.pdbx_strand_id
1 'polypeptide(L)'
;MRNLLFVIILLMSSLQLTFAQDKCSHFWYAQPASDWKSALPIGNGRIGGMIFGDPSTEQIVINENTIWCGPPLPPNNPKGPELINKMRNLIFNGKYEEAVIVCEKEFADGVHENARSYQPFGFLNIDFKDKGAISNYKRWLDYTKAITYVSYTQNGVTYTREAFVSKPNEVMVVRITADKPGQVSFKSKYTRPFGATTKAENNRSQYVQGQAYAENGEFVGVKFEGIINYYNEGGKIKANETDIEINNANSVTIMIAISTDYNIHDTKNVLTHNRKKICEKQLSQAQKLGYKKLKQTHIDEYSALYNRSSFDITFNTPVNNNPIDKRIQLAASGQIDSELLFEYYNYCRYLFISSSRKGGLPMNLQGIWNPLMLAPWRSNFHINVNIQEAYWFAEQANLSECHEPIFTLTENLIKNGKETAQVMFGTKRGSVAGHRTDAWFYAPPTFLKAHWGMSITNAAWLCLHHMEHYRYTLDKEFLKTRALPILRETALFFVDWLVPDPRSGKLVSGPTASPENRFKVNGKVASLTMGCTYDQEIIWNTFRDFLEACKILGINNEETVEVEASMKKLSMPTIANDGRLMEWTEELEETEPGHRHISHLWGMMPGNRITQDKTPHLVDAVRKSLDYRLNHNYHAQGWSLGWVTSMLARLKEGDKSLDMMQHNYFTKAYPNMFVDAHGRPQVGDMMGVPLAMIELILQSHTDYIDLLPSLPTAWKDGKVTGLCARGAFVFDMEWKAGKLISTNIKSLKGEKCLLRYEGKVKELSTEAGKSYQVTF
;
A
#
# COMPACT_ATOMS: atom_id res chain seq x y z
N MET A 1 58.41 -31.98 23.71
CA MET A 1 57.73 -31.93 22.40
C MET A 1 56.54 -32.89 22.35
N ARG A 2 55.51 -32.67 23.17
CA ARG A 2 54.27 -33.47 23.14
C ARG A 2 53.00 -32.72 23.55
N ASN A 3 53.13 -31.45 23.96
CA ASN A 3 52.00 -30.58 24.35
C ASN A 3 51.78 -29.38 23.42
N LEU A 4 52.53 -29.26 22.31
CA LEU A 4 52.35 -28.17 21.33
C LEU A 4 51.60 -28.60 20.05
N LEU A 5 51.45 -29.91 19.81
CA LEU A 5 50.73 -30.43 18.62
C LEU A 5 49.22 -30.61 18.84
N PHE A 6 48.74 -30.62 20.10
CA PHE A 6 47.31 -30.81 20.40
C PHE A 6 46.51 -29.50 20.34
N VAL A 7 47.16 -28.35 20.43
CA VAL A 7 46.51 -27.03 20.36
C VAL A 7 46.34 -26.55 18.92
N ILE A 8 47.11 -27.08 17.96
CA ILE A 8 47.04 -26.68 16.54
C ILE A 8 45.99 -27.49 15.77
N ILE A 9 45.61 -28.68 16.24
CA ILE A 9 44.60 -29.53 15.57
C ILE A 9 43.15 -29.19 16.02
N LEU A 10 42.98 -28.55 17.19
CA LEU A 10 41.68 -28.03 17.66
C LEU A 10 41.31 -26.64 17.12
N LEU A 11 42.18 -26.00 16.33
CA LEU A 11 41.95 -24.70 15.69
C LEU A 11 41.68 -24.79 14.17
N MET A 12 41.67 -25.99 13.59
CA MET A 12 41.47 -26.22 12.15
C MET A 12 40.29 -27.13 11.78
N SER A 13 39.40 -27.45 12.73
CA SER A 13 38.16 -28.18 12.44
C SER A 13 36.95 -27.40 12.96
N SER A 14 36.03 -27.12 12.03
CA SER A 14 34.72 -26.48 12.18
C SER A 14 34.64 -24.97 12.45
N LEU A 15 35.36 -24.17 11.66
CA LEU A 15 34.75 -22.97 11.06
C LEU A 15 34.31 -23.35 9.64
N GLN A 16 33.38 -24.30 9.54
CA GLN A 16 32.44 -24.23 8.45
C GLN A 16 31.58 -23.01 8.78
N LEU A 17 31.97 -21.86 8.26
CA LEU A 17 31.00 -20.87 7.82
C LEU A 17 30.11 -21.60 6.82
N THR A 18 29.14 -22.37 7.31
CA THR A 18 27.88 -22.48 6.62
C THR A 18 27.42 -21.03 6.51
N PHE A 19 27.74 -20.39 5.39
CA PHE A 19 26.80 -19.45 4.82
C PHE A 19 25.50 -20.23 4.75
N ALA A 20 24.68 -20.10 5.80
CA ALA A 20 23.25 -20.26 5.65
C ALA A 20 22.93 -19.26 4.56
N GLN A 21 22.90 -19.76 3.34
CA GLN A 21 22.67 -18.99 2.13
C GLN A 21 21.40 -18.20 2.40
N ASP A 22 21.52 -16.88 2.58
CA ASP A 22 20.67 -15.83 2.01
C ASP A 22 19.34 -16.36 1.43
N LYS A 23 18.49 -17.00 2.26
CA LYS A 23 17.45 -17.89 1.72
C LYS A 23 16.39 -17.13 0.91
N CYS A 24 16.29 -15.82 1.13
CA CYS A 24 15.52 -14.85 0.37
C CYS A 24 16.17 -13.47 0.57
N SER A 25 17.29 -13.16 -0.11
CA SER A 25 17.87 -11.79 -0.11
C SER A 25 17.66 -11.03 -1.42
N HIS A 26 17.33 -11.76 -2.49
CA HIS A 26 17.13 -11.22 -3.82
C HIS A 26 16.37 -12.23 -4.70
N PHE A 27 15.72 -11.71 -5.74
CA PHE A 27 15.22 -12.51 -6.86
C PHE A 27 15.83 -12.05 -8.18
N TRP A 28 15.91 -12.95 -9.16
CA TRP A 28 16.65 -12.71 -10.41
C TRP A 28 15.91 -13.19 -11.66
N TYR A 29 16.39 -12.71 -12.81
CA TYR A 29 15.89 -13.01 -14.15
C TYR A 29 17.06 -13.31 -15.10
N ALA A 30 16.84 -14.24 -16.01
CA ALA A 30 17.81 -14.64 -17.03
C ALA A 30 17.74 -13.80 -18.32
N GLN A 31 16.80 -12.86 -18.42
CA GLN A 31 16.56 -12.03 -19.60
C GLN A 31 16.17 -10.58 -19.22
N PRO A 32 16.42 -9.60 -20.10
CA PRO A 32 15.89 -8.23 -19.94
C PRO A 32 14.37 -8.20 -19.82
N ALA A 33 13.85 -7.12 -19.23
CA ALA A 33 12.42 -6.87 -19.24
C ALA A 33 11.94 -6.55 -20.66
N SER A 34 10.89 -7.22 -21.12
CA SER A 34 10.26 -6.95 -22.42
C SER A 34 9.25 -5.80 -22.36
N ASP A 35 8.76 -5.49 -21.16
CA ASP A 35 7.75 -4.47 -20.90
C ASP A 35 7.84 -3.95 -19.46
N TRP A 36 6.97 -2.99 -19.13
CA TRP A 36 6.89 -2.41 -17.79
C TRP A 36 6.53 -3.44 -16.70
N LYS A 37 5.74 -4.46 -17.04
CA LYS A 37 5.28 -5.53 -16.13
C LYS A 37 6.39 -6.54 -15.78
N SER A 38 7.51 -6.47 -16.48
CA SER A 38 8.72 -7.27 -16.22
C SER A 38 9.90 -6.44 -15.71
N ALA A 39 9.78 -5.11 -15.68
CA ALA A 39 10.79 -4.18 -15.18
C ALA A 39 10.86 -4.16 -13.64
N LEU A 40 12.05 -3.85 -13.10
CA LEU A 40 12.30 -3.81 -11.65
C LEU A 40 12.03 -2.43 -11.05
N PRO A 41 11.15 -2.29 -10.05
CA PRO A 41 10.91 -1.03 -9.37
C PRO A 41 12.05 -0.67 -8.40
N ILE A 42 12.37 0.61 -8.30
CA ILE A 42 13.19 1.25 -7.25
C ILE A 42 12.51 2.53 -6.78
N GLY A 43 12.73 2.94 -5.53
CA GLY A 43 12.16 4.20 -5.03
C GLY A 43 12.62 4.60 -3.64
N ASN A 44 12.35 5.86 -3.27
CA ASN A 44 12.63 6.42 -1.95
C ASN A 44 11.38 7.00 -1.26
N GLY A 45 10.19 6.59 -1.69
CA GLY A 45 8.90 7.14 -1.27
C GLY A 45 8.49 8.42 -1.97
N ARG A 46 9.37 9.04 -2.78
CA ARG A 46 9.08 10.23 -3.57
C ARG A 46 9.46 10.05 -5.04
N ILE A 47 10.73 9.79 -5.32
CA ILE A 47 11.22 9.46 -6.66
C ILE A 47 11.12 7.94 -6.85
N GLY A 48 10.58 7.53 -8.00
CA GLY A 48 10.46 6.14 -8.42
C GLY A 48 11.16 5.88 -9.75
N GLY A 49 11.63 4.66 -9.95
CA GLY A 49 12.26 4.19 -11.19
C GLY A 49 11.78 2.78 -11.55
N MET A 50 11.61 2.49 -12.84
CA MET A 50 11.43 1.13 -13.34
C MET A 50 12.55 0.79 -14.30
N ILE A 51 13.35 -0.23 -13.97
CA ILE A 51 14.60 -0.59 -14.65
C ILE A 51 14.36 -1.80 -15.56
N PHE A 52 14.61 -1.64 -16.86
CA PHE A 52 14.36 -2.70 -17.85
C PHE A 52 15.51 -3.70 -17.94
N GLY A 53 16.75 -3.22 -17.83
CA GLY A 53 17.92 -4.07 -17.81
C GLY A 53 18.39 -4.54 -19.19
N ASP A 54 18.01 -3.87 -20.29
CA ASP A 54 18.43 -4.27 -21.64
C ASP A 54 19.91 -3.91 -21.91
N PRO A 55 20.75 -4.85 -22.36
CA PRO A 55 22.18 -4.63 -22.59
C PRO A 55 22.48 -3.73 -23.80
N SER A 56 21.56 -3.61 -24.75
CA SER A 56 21.69 -2.80 -25.96
C SER A 56 21.06 -1.41 -25.79
N THR A 57 19.84 -1.35 -25.24
CA THR A 57 19.07 -0.10 -25.10
C THR A 57 18.33 -0.08 -23.77
N GLU A 58 18.98 0.43 -22.73
CA GLU A 58 18.36 0.55 -21.40
C GLU A 58 17.28 1.63 -21.40
N GLN A 59 16.16 1.35 -20.74
CA GLN A 59 15.11 2.31 -20.46
C GLN A 59 14.84 2.37 -18.96
N ILE A 60 14.77 3.59 -18.44
CA ILE A 60 14.37 3.85 -17.07
C ILE A 60 13.14 4.75 -17.11
N VAL A 61 12.00 4.21 -16.67
CA VAL A 61 10.80 5.04 -16.43
C VAL A 61 11.00 5.76 -15.11
N ILE A 62 10.87 7.09 -15.12
CA ILE A 62 11.14 7.94 -13.95
C ILE A 62 9.83 8.58 -13.51
N ASN A 63 9.59 8.52 -12.21
CA ASN A 63 8.40 9.02 -11.55
C ASN A 63 8.81 9.92 -10.36
N GLU A 64 7.95 10.89 -10.05
CA GLU A 64 8.02 11.67 -8.82
C GLU A 64 6.59 11.78 -8.28
N ASN A 65 6.36 11.45 -7.01
CA ASN A 65 5.02 11.14 -6.48
C ASN A 65 4.05 12.33 -6.46
N THR A 66 4.50 13.56 -6.69
CA THR A 66 3.64 14.74 -6.76
C THR A 66 3.42 15.26 -8.18
N ILE A 67 3.84 14.57 -9.24
CA ILE A 67 3.53 14.98 -10.63
C ILE A 67 2.11 14.51 -11.02
N TRP A 68 1.12 15.41 -10.90
CA TRP A 68 -0.29 15.18 -11.21
C TRP A 68 -0.87 16.29 -12.09
N CYS A 69 -1.80 15.95 -12.99
CA CYS A 69 -2.58 16.95 -13.75
C CYS A 69 -3.66 17.65 -12.88
N GLY A 70 -4.30 18.71 -13.38
CA GLY A 70 -5.34 19.51 -12.68
C GLY A 70 -4.79 20.71 -11.90
N PRO A 71 -5.56 21.76 -11.58
CA PRO A 71 -7.03 21.80 -11.51
C PRO A 71 -7.63 22.35 -12.83
N PRO A 72 -8.96 22.53 -13.04
CA PRO A 72 -10.03 22.88 -12.09
C PRO A 72 -10.80 21.66 -11.55
N LEU A 73 -11.08 21.64 -10.25
CA LEU A 73 -12.02 20.70 -9.62
C LEU A 73 -13.45 21.23 -9.82
N PRO A 74 -14.42 20.43 -10.27
CA PRO A 74 -15.78 20.92 -10.46
C PRO A 74 -16.51 21.05 -9.13
N PRO A 75 -17.55 21.89 -9.08
CA PRO A 75 -18.23 22.24 -7.84
C PRO A 75 -19.00 21.06 -7.26
N ASN A 76 -19.23 21.14 -5.95
CA ASN A 76 -20.25 20.36 -5.26
C ASN A 76 -21.63 20.62 -5.88
N ASN A 77 -22.50 19.61 -6.01
CA ASN A 77 -23.88 19.80 -6.48
C ASN A 77 -24.75 20.41 -5.36
N PRO A 78 -25.19 21.67 -5.47
CA PRO A 78 -25.94 22.35 -4.40
C PRO A 78 -27.38 21.84 -4.24
N LYS A 79 -27.91 21.07 -5.21
CA LYS A 79 -29.21 20.40 -5.08
C LYS A 79 -29.12 19.11 -4.25
N GLY A 80 -27.92 18.73 -3.84
CA GLY A 80 -27.66 17.49 -3.11
C GLY A 80 -28.62 17.21 -1.95
N PRO A 81 -28.86 18.14 -1.00
CA PRO A 81 -29.74 17.90 0.15
C PRO A 81 -31.19 17.54 -0.23
N GLU A 82 -31.74 18.22 -1.25
CA GLU A 82 -33.07 17.91 -1.78
C GLU A 82 -33.10 16.50 -2.40
N LEU A 83 -32.09 16.19 -3.20
CA LEU A 83 -31.98 14.91 -3.91
C LEU A 83 -31.72 13.74 -2.96
N ILE A 84 -30.95 13.94 -1.88
CA ILE A 84 -30.79 12.96 -0.79
C ILE A 84 -32.16 12.64 -0.18
N ASN A 85 -32.97 13.64 0.17
CA ASN A 85 -34.29 13.42 0.75
C ASN A 85 -35.22 12.71 -0.24
N LYS A 86 -35.19 13.07 -1.52
CA LYS A 86 -35.90 12.37 -2.60
C LYS A 86 -35.50 10.89 -2.67
N MET A 87 -34.20 10.58 -2.67
CA MET A 87 -33.70 9.20 -2.70
C MET A 87 -34.06 8.42 -1.44
N ARG A 88 -33.95 9.01 -0.24
CA ARG A 88 -34.40 8.37 1.03
C ARG A 88 -35.87 7.97 0.97
N ASN A 89 -36.73 8.90 0.54
CA ASN A 89 -38.15 8.63 0.40
C ASN A 89 -38.43 7.52 -0.62
N LEU A 90 -37.73 7.50 -1.75
CA LEU A 90 -37.87 6.41 -2.73
C LEU A 90 -37.46 5.07 -2.13
N ILE A 91 -36.30 4.98 -1.48
CA ILE A 91 -35.79 3.74 -0.89
C ILE A 91 -36.71 3.23 0.21
N PHE A 92 -37.18 4.08 1.13
CA PHE A 92 -38.11 3.68 2.18
C PHE A 92 -39.47 3.19 1.65
N ASN A 93 -39.85 3.57 0.43
CA ASN A 93 -41.05 3.09 -0.25
C ASN A 93 -40.77 1.92 -1.23
N GLY A 94 -39.59 1.28 -1.14
CA GLY A 94 -39.22 0.14 -1.99
C GLY A 94 -38.88 0.50 -3.45
N LYS A 95 -38.74 1.79 -3.76
CA LYS A 95 -38.50 2.32 -5.12
C LYS A 95 -37.01 2.45 -5.42
N TYR A 96 -36.30 1.34 -5.31
CA TYR A 96 -34.83 1.30 -5.39
C TYR A 96 -34.26 1.73 -6.75
N GLU A 97 -34.88 1.28 -7.85
CA GLU A 97 -34.46 1.65 -9.22
C GLU A 97 -34.58 3.16 -9.46
N GLU A 98 -35.69 3.75 -9.03
CA GLU A 98 -35.93 5.19 -9.16
C GLU A 98 -34.91 6.00 -8.35
N ALA A 99 -34.52 5.53 -7.16
CA ALA A 99 -33.46 6.15 -6.37
C ALA A 99 -32.09 6.08 -7.10
N VAL A 100 -31.78 4.95 -7.74
CA VAL A 100 -30.57 4.82 -8.58
C VAL A 100 -30.59 5.82 -9.73
N ILE A 101 -31.73 6.01 -10.40
CA ILE A 101 -31.86 6.98 -11.50
C ILE A 101 -31.63 8.41 -11.00
N VAL A 102 -32.23 8.79 -9.86
CA VAL A 102 -32.01 10.11 -9.24
C VAL A 102 -30.53 10.31 -8.90
N CYS A 103 -29.89 9.29 -8.31
CA CYS A 103 -28.47 9.33 -7.99
C CYS A 103 -27.61 9.60 -9.23
N GLU A 104 -27.77 8.80 -10.29
CA GLU A 104 -26.88 8.83 -11.44
C GLU A 104 -27.17 9.96 -12.42
N LYS A 105 -28.40 10.50 -12.46
CA LYS A 105 -28.79 11.56 -13.41
C LYS A 105 -28.88 12.94 -12.79
N GLU A 106 -29.32 13.05 -11.53
CA GLU A 106 -29.59 14.34 -10.90
C GLU A 106 -28.53 14.67 -9.84
N PHE A 107 -28.18 13.72 -8.97
CA PHE A 107 -27.20 13.95 -7.90
C PHE A 107 -25.77 14.01 -8.45
N ALA A 108 -25.46 13.19 -9.45
CA ALA A 108 -24.20 13.22 -10.19
C ALA A 108 -23.98 14.49 -11.04
N ASP A 109 -25.03 15.27 -11.30
CA ASP A 109 -24.95 16.43 -12.19
C ASP A 109 -23.97 17.48 -11.65
N GLY A 110 -23.09 17.96 -12.54
CA GLY A 110 -22.02 18.91 -12.20
C GLY A 110 -20.84 18.33 -11.41
N VAL A 111 -20.88 17.07 -11.00
CA VAL A 111 -19.79 16.40 -10.26
C VAL A 111 -18.79 15.76 -11.25
N HIS A 112 -17.47 15.80 -10.97
CA HIS A 112 -16.47 15.35 -11.96
C HIS A 112 -16.62 13.86 -12.31
N GLU A 113 -16.50 13.54 -13.59
CA GLU A 113 -16.43 12.16 -14.05
C GLU A 113 -15.12 11.44 -13.67
N ASN A 114 -14.09 12.14 -13.16
CA ASN A 114 -12.73 11.59 -13.04
C ASN A 114 -11.83 12.28 -12.00
N ALA A 115 -11.17 11.53 -11.13
CA ALA A 115 -10.00 12.04 -10.40
C ALA A 115 -8.90 12.50 -11.37
N ARG A 116 -7.94 13.30 -10.91
CA ARG A 116 -6.80 13.70 -11.73
C ARG A 116 -5.77 12.59 -11.84
N SER A 117 -5.14 12.47 -13.01
CA SER A 117 -4.16 11.41 -13.29
C SER A 117 -2.78 11.76 -12.74
N TYR A 118 -2.19 10.78 -12.07
CA TYR A 118 -0.75 10.72 -11.85
C TYR A 118 -0.01 10.57 -13.20
N GLN A 119 1.17 11.18 -13.35
CA GLN A 119 1.97 11.14 -14.58
C GLN A 119 3.46 10.88 -14.31
N PRO A 120 4.17 10.22 -15.24
CA PRO A 120 5.63 10.10 -15.15
C PRO A 120 6.31 11.46 -15.27
N PHE A 121 7.47 11.56 -14.62
CA PHE A 121 8.44 12.61 -14.92
C PHE A 121 8.88 12.47 -16.38
N GLY A 122 9.32 11.26 -16.77
CA GLY A 122 9.69 10.93 -18.15
C GLY A 122 10.47 9.63 -18.23
N PHE A 123 11.21 9.45 -19.32
CA PHE A 123 11.97 8.24 -19.61
C PHE A 123 13.41 8.62 -19.90
N LEU A 124 14.35 7.91 -19.29
CA LEU A 124 15.76 7.97 -19.65
C LEU A 124 16.10 6.76 -20.51
N ASN A 125 16.51 7.01 -21.76
CA ASN A 125 16.88 5.97 -22.71
C ASN A 125 18.40 6.03 -22.93
N ILE A 126 19.09 4.91 -22.75
CA ILE A 126 20.54 4.78 -22.88
C ILE A 126 20.82 3.75 -23.98
N ASP A 127 21.28 4.24 -25.12
CA ASP A 127 21.65 3.45 -26.29
C ASP A 127 23.15 3.13 -26.25
N PHE A 128 23.50 1.90 -25.88
CA PHE A 128 24.88 1.45 -25.81
C PHE A 128 25.46 1.22 -27.19
N LYS A 129 26.70 1.69 -27.41
CA LYS A 129 27.34 1.65 -28.74
C LYS A 129 27.61 0.23 -29.23
N ASP A 130 27.96 -0.69 -28.32
CA ASP A 130 28.26 -2.07 -28.68
C ASP A 130 26.97 -2.88 -28.83
N LYS A 131 26.83 -3.54 -29.99
CA LYS A 131 25.68 -4.38 -30.37
C LYS A 131 26.09 -5.84 -30.61
N GLY A 132 27.25 -6.26 -30.11
CA GLY A 132 27.75 -7.63 -30.17
C GLY A 132 26.89 -8.62 -29.38
N ALA A 133 27.18 -9.91 -29.54
CA ALA A 133 26.44 -10.99 -28.88
C ALA A 133 26.59 -10.92 -27.34
N ILE A 134 25.48 -11.17 -26.64
CA ILE A 134 25.39 -11.14 -25.18
C ILE A 134 25.43 -12.56 -24.62
N SER A 135 26.17 -12.75 -23.53
CA SER A 135 26.21 -13.99 -22.75
C SER A 135 26.22 -13.68 -21.25
N ASN A 136 25.99 -14.71 -20.42
CA ASN A 136 25.99 -14.61 -18.95
C ASN A 136 25.10 -13.48 -18.41
N TYR A 137 23.99 -13.22 -19.07
CA TYR A 137 23.07 -12.17 -18.67
C TYR A 137 22.37 -12.54 -17.35
N LYS A 138 22.31 -11.58 -16.43
CA LYS A 138 21.51 -11.66 -15.21
C LYS A 138 21.06 -10.27 -14.79
N ARG A 139 19.80 -10.11 -14.40
CA ARG A 139 19.33 -8.95 -13.64
C ARG A 139 18.66 -9.41 -12.35
N TRP A 140 18.77 -8.63 -11.28
CA TRP A 140 18.16 -8.97 -10.00
C TRP A 140 17.86 -7.73 -9.17
N LEU A 141 16.95 -7.88 -8.21
CA LEU A 141 16.71 -6.88 -7.17
C LEU A 141 17.17 -7.48 -5.85
N ASP A 142 18.14 -6.83 -5.21
CA ASP A 142 18.48 -7.07 -3.81
C ASP A 142 17.61 -6.15 -2.96
N TYR A 143 16.50 -6.69 -2.45
CA TYR A 143 15.57 -5.94 -1.62
C TYR A 143 16.07 -5.79 -0.18
N THR A 144 17.15 -6.45 0.24
CA THR A 144 17.77 -6.15 1.55
C THR A 144 18.56 -4.84 1.51
N LYS A 145 18.96 -4.41 0.30
CA LYS A 145 19.73 -3.19 0.05
C LYS A 145 18.93 -2.13 -0.72
N ALA A 146 17.78 -2.49 -1.29
CA ALA A 146 17.03 -1.69 -2.25
C ALA A 146 17.88 -1.25 -3.46
N ILE A 147 18.57 -2.21 -4.08
CA ILE A 147 19.42 -1.95 -5.26
C ILE A 147 19.10 -2.99 -6.35
N THR A 148 18.88 -2.50 -7.57
CA THR A 148 18.79 -3.36 -8.74
C THR A 148 20.15 -3.48 -9.42
N TYR A 149 20.37 -4.64 -10.02
CA TYR A 149 21.61 -4.96 -10.69
C TYR A 149 21.34 -5.58 -12.06
N VAL A 150 22.26 -5.34 -12.99
CA VAL A 150 22.34 -6.01 -14.28
C VAL A 150 23.79 -6.38 -14.52
N SER A 151 24.04 -7.60 -14.99
CA SER A 151 25.37 -8.08 -15.38
C SER A 151 25.28 -8.87 -16.66
N TYR A 152 26.23 -8.67 -17.57
CA TYR A 152 26.34 -9.44 -18.82
C TYR A 152 27.75 -9.35 -19.40
N THR A 153 28.08 -10.29 -20.27
CA THR A 153 29.34 -10.29 -21.02
C THR A 153 29.06 -10.04 -22.50
N GLN A 154 29.79 -9.09 -23.10
CA GLN A 154 29.74 -8.75 -24.51
C GLN A 154 31.18 -8.56 -25.01
N ASN A 155 31.55 -9.20 -26.12
CA ASN A 155 32.90 -9.13 -26.71
C ASN A 155 34.05 -9.39 -25.70
N GLY A 156 33.81 -10.31 -24.75
CA GLY A 156 34.78 -10.66 -23.70
C GLY A 156 34.98 -9.58 -22.63
N VAL A 157 34.08 -8.60 -22.52
CA VAL A 157 34.03 -7.56 -21.48
C VAL A 157 32.78 -7.80 -20.62
N THR A 158 32.94 -7.77 -19.30
CA THR A 158 31.82 -7.84 -18.37
C THR A 158 31.33 -6.44 -18.04
N TYR A 159 30.04 -6.20 -18.28
CA TYR A 159 29.36 -4.96 -17.93
C TYR A 159 28.50 -5.17 -16.70
N THR A 160 28.49 -4.19 -15.80
CA THR A 160 27.63 -4.18 -14.62
C THR A 160 26.89 -2.86 -14.53
N ARG A 161 25.61 -2.92 -14.17
CA ARG A 161 24.80 -1.75 -13.83
C ARG A 161 24.22 -1.92 -12.44
N GLU A 162 24.25 -0.86 -11.65
CA GLU A 162 23.56 -0.77 -10.36
C GLU A 162 22.64 0.44 -10.35
N ALA A 163 21.41 0.31 -9.86
CA ALA A 163 20.49 1.44 -9.71
C ALA A 163 19.75 1.44 -8.37
N PHE A 164 19.61 2.62 -7.78
CA PHE A 164 18.88 2.85 -6.52
C PHE A 164 18.40 4.30 -6.41
N VAL A 165 17.48 4.57 -5.48
CA VAL A 165 17.02 5.93 -5.18
C VAL A 165 17.33 6.23 -3.72
N SER A 166 18.28 7.14 -3.47
CA SER A 166 18.69 7.49 -2.11
C SER A 166 17.66 8.38 -1.43
N LYS A 167 17.12 7.94 -0.29
CA LYS A 167 16.29 8.80 0.58
C LYS A 167 17.11 9.91 1.24
N PRO A 168 18.27 9.65 1.89
CA PRO A 168 19.06 10.70 2.53
C PRO A 168 19.53 11.82 1.61
N ASN A 169 19.75 11.52 0.33
CA ASN A 169 20.30 12.46 -0.63
C ASN A 169 19.29 12.95 -1.67
N GLU A 170 18.08 12.37 -1.68
CA GLU A 170 16.98 12.73 -2.58
C GLU A 170 17.38 12.71 -4.08
N VAL A 171 18.16 11.69 -4.47
CA VAL A 171 18.62 11.47 -5.86
C VAL A 171 18.45 10.00 -6.28
N MET A 172 18.05 9.78 -7.54
CA MET A 172 18.20 8.48 -8.19
C MET A 172 19.62 8.36 -8.75
N VAL A 173 20.23 7.18 -8.60
CA VAL A 173 21.60 6.89 -9.00
C VAL A 173 21.62 5.66 -9.90
N VAL A 174 22.32 5.75 -11.02
CA VAL A 174 22.62 4.63 -11.91
C VAL A 174 24.12 4.57 -12.14
N ARG A 175 24.78 3.48 -11.77
CA ARG A 175 26.20 3.24 -12.01
C ARG A 175 26.36 2.24 -13.13
N ILE A 176 27.16 2.55 -14.13
CA ILE A 176 27.51 1.68 -15.26
C ILE A 176 29.02 1.47 -15.23
N THR A 177 29.48 0.22 -15.27
CA THR A 177 30.91 -0.14 -15.24
C THR A 177 31.21 -1.24 -16.26
N ALA A 178 32.45 -1.27 -16.72
CA ALA A 178 33.03 -2.41 -17.43
C ALA A 178 34.27 -2.92 -16.68
N ASP A 179 34.56 -4.22 -16.78
CA ASP A 179 35.76 -4.83 -16.18
C ASP A 179 37.07 -4.52 -16.93
N LYS A 180 36.98 -3.90 -18.11
CA LYS A 180 38.12 -3.36 -18.87
C LYS A 180 38.00 -1.84 -19.04
N PRO A 181 39.11 -1.10 -18.91
CA PRO A 181 39.12 0.35 -19.16
C PRO A 181 38.62 0.71 -20.56
N GLY A 182 37.97 1.87 -20.66
CA GLY A 182 37.57 2.47 -21.93
C GLY A 182 36.45 1.76 -22.68
N GLN A 183 35.70 0.84 -22.05
CA GLN A 183 34.68 0.05 -22.74
C GLN A 183 33.24 0.58 -22.59
N VAL A 184 33.00 1.61 -21.77
CA VAL A 184 31.67 2.20 -21.57
C VAL A 184 31.47 3.34 -22.57
N SER A 185 30.63 3.12 -23.58
CA SER A 185 30.22 4.13 -24.56
C SER A 185 28.72 4.04 -24.84
N PHE A 186 28.01 5.16 -24.77
CA PHE A 186 26.57 5.22 -25.03
C PHE A 186 26.10 6.62 -25.37
N LYS A 187 24.91 6.69 -25.97
CA LYS A 187 24.13 7.93 -26.11
C LYS A 187 22.95 7.88 -25.17
N SER A 188 22.72 8.95 -24.44
CA SER A 188 21.61 9.08 -23.49
C SER A 188 20.64 10.18 -23.91
N LYS A 189 19.36 9.84 -23.90
CA LYS A 189 18.26 10.72 -24.33
C LYS A 189 17.10 10.64 -23.35
N TYR A 190 16.70 11.80 -22.82
CA TYR A 190 15.44 11.94 -22.12
C TYR A 190 14.28 12.05 -23.12
N THR A 191 13.17 11.38 -22.83
CA THR A 191 11.91 11.54 -23.55
C THR A 191 10.72 11.67 -22.60
N ARG A 192 9.68 12.36 -23.05
CA ARG A 192 8.35 12.37 -22.43
C ARG A 192 7.34 12.59 -23.56
N PRO A 193 6.19 11.89 -23.61
CA PRO A 193 5.25 12.02 -24.71
C PRO A 193 4.81 13.47 -24.99
N PHE A 194 4.58 14.25 -23.92
CA PHE A 194 4.26 15.67 -23.99
C PHE A 194 4.52 16.37 -22.66
N GLY A 195 4.39 17.70 -22.61
CA GLY A 195 4.43 18.50 -21.37
C GLY A 195 5.79 18.61 -20.69
N ALA A 196 6.88 18.32 -21.40
CA ALA A 196 8.23 18.64 -20.95
C ALA A 196 9.14 18.97 -22.12
N THR A 197 10.12 19.82 -21.87
CA THR A 197 11.25 20.09 -22.76
C THR A 197 12.54 19.70 -22.06
N THR A 198 13.61 19.51 -22.83
CA THR A 198 14.92 19.16 -22.30
C THR A 198 16.01 19.90 -23.05
N LYS A 199 17.05 20.28 -22.32
CA LYS A 199 18.23 20.94 -22.87
C LYS A 199 19.48 20.36 -22.22
N ALA A 200 20.52 20.12 -23.00
CA ALA A 200 21.82 19.75 -22.47
C ALA A 200 22.57 21.00 -21.95
N GLU A 201 23.16 20.89 -20.77
CA GLU A 201 23.88 21.97 -20.09
C GLU A 201 25.26 21.51 -19.59
N ASN A 202 26.23 22.43 -19.60
CA ASN A 202 27.56 22.26 -19.01
C ASN A 202 28.31 21.00 -19.50
N ASN A 203 28.06 20.56 -20.74
CA ASN A 203 28.56 19.34 -21.38
C ASN A 203 28.23 18.01 -20.69
N ARG A 204 27.50 18.00 -19.57
CA ARG A 204 27.32 16.79 -18.75
C ARG A 204 25.97 16.63 -18.08
N SER A 205 25.01 17.45 -18.44
CA SER A 205 23.71 17.50 -17.76
C SER A 205 22.59 17.58 -18.78
N GLN A 206 21.46 16.92 -18.52
CA GLN A 206 20.19 17.20 -19.20
C GLN A 206 19.27 17.90 -18.19
N TYR A 207 18.92 19.15 -18.47
CA TYR A 207 17.97 19.93 -17.70
C TYR A 207 16.58 19.77 -18.32
N VAL A 208 15.62 19.34 -17.51
CA VAL A 208 14.23 19.08 -17.89
C VAL A 208 13.34 20.11 -17.21
N GLN A 209 12.43 20.73 -17.98
CA GLN A 209 11.36 21.57 -17.46
C GLN A 209 10.04 21.07 -18.01
N GLY A 210 9.03 20.96 -17.16
CA GLY A 210 7.73 20.47 -17.60
C GLY A 210 6.58 20.84 -16.68
N GLN A 211 5.39 20.47 -17.13
CA GLN A 211 4.16 20.62 -16.39
C GLN A 211 3.23 19.45 -16.72
N ALA A 212 2.62 18.87 -15.69
CA ALA A 212 1.62 17.84 -15.85
C ALA A 212 0.32 18.48 -16.36
N TYR A 213 -0.31 17.87 -17.35
CA TYR A 213 -1.64 18.28 -17.80
C TYR A 213 -2.38 17.11 -18.46
N ALA A 214 -3.71 17.23 -18.56
CA ALA A 214 -4.57 16.29 -19.27
C ALA A 214 -5.57 17.04 -20.17
N GLU A 215 -6.31 16.29 -21.00
CA GLU A 215 -7.33 16.79 -21.94
C GLU A 215 -6.83 18.02 -22.73
N ASN A 216 -5.76 17.82 -23.50
CA ASN A 216 -5.17 18.85 -24.38
C ASN A 216 -4.81 20.18 -23.68
N GLY A 217 -4.55 20.14 -22.36
CA GLY A 217 -4.11 21.30 -21.60
C GLY A 217 -5.21 21.96 -20.78
N GLU A 218 -6.42 21.40 -20.71
CA GLU A 218 -7.49 21.91 -19.84
C GLU A 218 -7.16 21.73 -18.35
N PHE A 219 -6.64 20.56 -17.98
CA PHE A 219 -6.34 20.22 -16.58
C PHE A 219 -4.86 20.43 -16.28
N VAL A 220 -4.44 21.69 -16.23
CA VAL A 220 -3.05 22.10 -15.96
C VAL A 220 -2.71 21.92 -14.50
N GLY A 221 -1.68 21.13 -14.20
CA GLY A 221 -1.23 20.88 -12.84
C GLY A 221 0.24 21.13 -12.57
N VAL A 222 0.84 20.18 -11.88
CA VAL A 222 2.12 20.39 -11.19
C VAL A 222 3.23 20.71 -12.18
N LYS A 223 3.95 21.81 -11.95
CA LYS A 223 5.20 22.12 -12.65
C LYS A 223 6.34 21.38 -11.98
N PHE A 224 7.26 20.91 -12.81
CA PHE A 224 8.41 20.16 -12.35
C PHE A 224 9.66 20.55 -13.13
N GLU A 225 10.79 20.46 -12.45
CA GLU A 225 12.11 20.61 -13.05
C GLU A 225 12.99 19.46 -12.55
N GLY A 226 13.87 18.97 -13.42
CA GLY A 226 14.82 17.92 -13.05
C GLY A 226 16.14 18.07 -13.78
N ILE A 227 17.19 17.53 -13.18
CA ILE A 227 18.54 17.54 -13.74
C ILE A 227 19.07 16.11 -13.71
N ILE A 228 19.55 15.64 -14.87
CA ILE A 228 20.24 14.35 -15.04
C ILE A 228 21.71 14.64 -15.29
N ASN A 229 22.58 14.38 -14.31
CA ASN A 229 24.02 14.59 -14.41
C ASN A 229 24.78 13.30 -14.70
N TYR A 230 25.84 13.40 -15.51
CA TYR A 230 26.70 12.30 -15.90
C TYR A 230 28.13 12.54 -15.39
N TYR A 231 28.63 11.60 -14.60
CA TYR A 231 29.99 11.63 -14.03
C TYR A 231 30.77 10.43 -14.53
N ASN A 232 31.60 10.63 -15.56
CA ASN A 232 32.44 9.59 -16.14
C ASN A 232 33.82 9.53 -15.49
N GLU A 233 34.35 8.31 -15.33
CA GLU A 233 35.75 8.05 -14.99
C GLU A 233 36.46 7.58 -16.25
N GLY A 234 37.47 8.34 -16.71
CA GLY A 234 38.07 8.13 -18.03
C GLY A 234 37.12 8.48 -19.18
N GLY A 235 37.62 8.38 -20.42
CA GLY A 235 36.83 8.69 -21.62
C GLY A 235 36.48 10.16 -21.80
N LYS A 236 35.52 10.42 -22.69
CA LYS A 236 35.04 11.77 -23.05
C LYS A 236 33.52 11.83 -22.94
N ILE A 237 33.04 13.00 -22.53
CA ILE A 237 31.61 13.35 -22.50
C ILE A 237 31.35 14.53 -23.42
N LYS A 238 30.24 14.49 -24.16
CA LYS A 238 29.80 15.55 -25.05
C LYS A 238 28.28 15.75 -24.92
N ALA A 239 27.86 17.01 -24.89
CA ALA A 239 26.45 17.38 -25.03
C ALA A 239 26.12 17.72 -26.48
N ASN A 240 24.96 17.26 -26.96
CA ASN A 240 24.44 17.55 -28.30
C ASN A 240 22.97 18.01 -28.17
N GLU A 241 22.74 19.33 -28.08
CA GLU A 241 21.42 19.99 -27.91
C GLU A 241 20.57 19.51 -26.72
N THR A 242 20.09 18.27 -26.78
CA THR A 242 19.25 17.60 -25.78
C THR A 242 19.83 16.27 -25.29
N ASP A 243 20.80 15.71 -26.01
CA ASP A 243 21.40 14.39 -25.75
C ASP A 243 22.77 14.49 -25.08
N ILE A 244 23.16 13.45 -24.35
CA ILE A 244 24.52 13.29 -23.79
C ILE A 244 25.18 12.06 -24.43
N GLU A 245 26.41 12.20 -24.87
CA GLU A 245 27.21 11.14 -25.47
C GLU A 245 28.44 10.87 -24.60
N ILE A 246 28.65 9.61 -24.24
CA ILE A 246 29.82 9.12 -23.52
C ILE A 246 30.61 8.21 -24.47
N ASN A 247 31.91 8.46 -24.57
CA ASN A 247 32.82 7.65 -25.37
C ASN A 247 34.01 7.17 -24.53
N ASN A 248 34.27 5.87 -24.58
CA ASN A 248 35.43 5.19 -24.03
C ASN A 248 35.69 5.48 -22.54
N ALA A 249 34.64 5.50 -21.72
CA ALA A 249 34.78 5.62 -20.26
C ALA A 249 35.08 4.26 -19.61
N ASN A 250 35.65 4.28 -18.41
CA ASN A 250 35.78 3.10 -17.57
C ASN A 250 34.47 2.82 -16.83
N SER A 251 33.83 3.90 -16.38
CA SER A 251 32.55 3.86 -15.69
C SER A 251 31.83 5.20 -15.81
N VAL A 252 30.52 5.18 -15.57
CA VAL A 252 29.70 6.40 -15.49
C VAL A 252 28.73 6.26 -14.32
N THR A 253 28.64 7.31 -13.50
CA THR A 253 27.54 7.48 -12.55
C THR A 253 26.59 8.55 -13.07
N ILE A 254 25.34 8.16 -13.29
CA ILE A 254 24.23 9.05 -13.62
C ILE A 254 23.48 9.37 -12.33
N MET A 255 23.21 10.65 -12.08
CA MET A 255 22.44 11.09 -10.92
C MET A 255 21.28 11.97 -11.37
N ILE A 256 20.09 11.73 -10.81
CA ILE A 256 18.85 12.40 -11.20
C ILE A 256 18.21 13.04 -9.97
N ALA A 257 18.01 14.35 -10.01
CA ALA A 257 17.26 15.11 -9.02
C ALA A 257 16.03 15.74 -9.66
N ILE A 258 14.90 15.74 -8.93
CA ILE A 258 13.61 16.25 -9.39
C ILE A 258 12.99 17.09 -8.28
N SER A 259 12.44 18.25 -8.64
CA SER A 259 11.71 19.15 -7.74
C SER A 259 10.44 19.65 -8.43
N THR A 260 9.34 19.73 -7.68
CA THR A 260 8.02 20.17 -8.16
C THR A 260 7.59 21.46 -7.46
N ASP A 261 6.51 22.09 -7.92
CA ASP A 261 5.86 23.21 -7.23
C ASP A 261 4.64 22.80 -6.40
N TYR A 262 4.42 21.49 -6.22
CA TYR A 262 3.28 20.97 -5.49
C TYR A 262 3.37 21.31 -3.99
N ASN A 263 2.29 21.85 -3.44
CA ASN A 263 2.18 22.20 -2.03
C ASN A 263 1.17 21.28 -1.34
N ILE A 264 1.66 20.29 -0.61
CA ILE A 264 0.83 19.28 0.06
C ILE A 264 -0.03 19.85 1.19
N HIS A 265 0.36 20.99 1.77
CA HIS A 265 -0.36 21.64 2.88
C HIS A 265 -1.37 22.69 2.41
N ASP A 266 -1.24 23.14 1.16
CA ASP A 266 -2.17 24.07 0.52
C ASP A 266 -2.17 23.89 -1.00
N THR A 267 -3.02 22.99 -1.46
CA THR A 267 -3.12 22.64 -2.89
C THR A 267 -3.64 23.78 -3.76
N LYS A 268 -4.14 24.87 -3.18
CA LYS A 268 -4.57 26.07 -3.90
C LYS A 268 -3.41 27.01 -4.23
N ASN A 269 -2.31 26.94 -3.47
CA ASN A 269 -1.16 27.82 -3.60
C ASN A 269 0.12 27.01 -3.85
N VAL A 270 0.65 27.09 -5.08
CA VAL A 270 1.89 26.40 -5.46
C VAL A 270 3.11 26.96 -4.72
N LEU A 271 4.13 26.13 -4.52
CA LEU A 271 5.40 26.55 -3.97
C LEU A 271 6.17 27.42 -4.96
N THR A 272 6.75 28.53 -4.48
CA THR A 272 7.48 29.51 -5.29
C THR A 272 9.00 29.33 -5.25
N HIS A 273 9.49 28.20 -4.71
CA HIS A 273 10.93 27.94 -4.62
C HIS A 273 11.56 27.73 -6.00
N ASN A 274 12.88 27.97 -6.06
CA ASN A 274 13.64 27.72 -7.27
C ASN A 274 13.97 26.21 -7.39
N ARG A 275 13.13 25.49 -8.15
CA ARG A 275 13.22 24.02 -8.36
C ARG A 275 14.59 23.62 -8.94
N LYS A 276 15.08 24.29 -9.98
CA LYS A 276 16.43 24.06 -10.53
C LYS A 276 17.52 24.12 -9.46
N LYS A 277 17.55 25.17 -8.62
CA LYS A 277 18.55 25.32 -7.56
C LYS A 277 18.47 24.21 -6.50
N ILE A 278 17.27 23.69 -6.21
CA ILE A 278 17.11 22.53 -5.32
C ILE A 278 17.78 21.30 -5.95
N CYS A 279 17.50 21.02 -7.22
CA CYS A 279 18.11 19.91 -7.95
C CYS A 279 19.64 20.05 -8.01
N GLU A 280 20.17 21.24 -8.32
CA GLU A 280 21.61 21.52 -8.33
C GLU A 280 22.26 21.27 -6.97
N LYS A 281 21.60 21.69 -5.88
CA LYS A 281 22.09 21.48 -4.50
C LYS A 281 22.14 20.00 -4.15
N GLN A 282 21.07 19.25 -4.42
CA GLN A 282 21.00 17.80 -4.17
C GLN A 282 22.10 17.05 -4.93
N LEU A 283 22.26 17.34 -6.22
CA LEU A 283 23.29 16.73 -7.06
C LEU A 283 24.70 17.10 -6.61
N SER A 284 24.94 18.37 -6.25
CA SER A 284 26.25 18.80 -5.74
C SER A 284 26.61 18.09 -4.43
N GLN A 285 25.65 17.95 -3.51
CA GLN A 285 25.86 17.24 -2.25
C GLN A 285 26.12 15.75 -2.48
N ALA A 286 25.32 15.10 -3.33
CA ALA A 286 25.51 13.69 -3.68
C ALA A 286 26.85 13.43 -4.39
N GLN A 287 27.26 14.31 -5.31
CA GLN A 287 28.53 14.23 -6.01
C GLN A 287 29.72 14.31 -5.03
N LYS A 288 29.67 15.23 -4.05
CA LYS A 288 30.76 15.39 -3.05
C LYS A 288 31.00 14.14 -2.22
N LEU A 289 29.97 13.31 -1.98
CA LEU A 289 30.13 12.04 -1.27
C LEU A 289 30.86 10.99 -2.12
N GLY A 290 30.72 11.06 -3.44
CA GLY A 290 31.14 10.01 -4.35
C GLY A 290 30.26 8.75 -4.25
N TYR A 291 30.35 7.91 -5.27
CA TYR A 291 29.43 6.77 -5.44
C TYR A 291 29.45 5.78 -4.26
N LYS A 292 30.63 5.40 -3.76
CA LYS A 292 30.76 4.41 -2.67
C LYS A 292 30.05 4.85 -1.39
N LYS A 293 30.28 6.11 -0.96
CA LYS A 293 29.65 6.64 0.26
C LYS A 293 28.17 6.90 0.05
N LEU A 294 27.76 7.33 -1.14
CA LEU A 294 26.35 7.51 -1.50
C LEU A 294 25.58 6.18 -1.41
N LYS A 295 26.12 5.11 -1.99
CA LYS A 295 25.56 3.74 -1.91
C LYS A 295 25.49 3.25 -0.46
N GLN A 296 26.55 3.42 0.32
CA GLN A 296 26.53 2.98 1.73
C GLN A 296 25.49 3.75 2.55
N THR A 297 25.40 5.07 2.37
CA THR A 297 24.42 5.91 3.08
C THR A 297 22.98 5.52 2.75
N HIS A 298 22.71 5.15 1.48
CA HIS A 298 21.43 4.56 1.06
C HIS A 298 21.15 3.24 1.77
N ILE A 299 22.11 2.30 1.75
CA ILE A 299 21.94 0.98 2.39
C ILE A 299 21.71 1.12 3.89
N ASP A 300 22.49 1.95 4.58
CA ASP A 300 22.39 2.15 6.03
C ASP A 300 20.99 2.66 6.42
N GLU A 301 20.46 3.64 5.68
CA GLU A 301 19.13 4.21 5.94
C GLU A 301 18.01 3.21 5.63
N TYR A 302 18.07 2.57 4.46
CA TYR A 302 17.06 1.62 4.02
C TYR A 302 16.99 0.39 4.94
N SER A 303 18.15 -0.21 5.22
CA SER A 303 18.24 -1.45 6.00
C SER A 303 17.84 -1.26 7.46
N ALA A 304 17.96 -0.03 8.00
CA ALA A 304 17.47 0.32 9.34
C ALA A 304 15.94 0.21 9.48
N LEU A 305 15.19 0.26 8.37
CA LEU A 305 13.76 -0.05 8.32
C LEU A 305 13.53 -1.52 7.95
N TYR A 306 14.19 -1.99 6.90
CA TYR A 306 13.94 -3.33 6.36
C TYR A 306 14.27 -4.44 7.37
N ASN A 307 15.38 -4.33 8.10
CA ASN A 307 15.83 -5.37 9.01
C ASN A 307 15.03 -5.44 10.33
N ARG A 308 14.04 -4.56 10.53
CA ARG A 308 13.23 -4.54 11.76
C ARG A 308 12.29 -5.72 11.90
N SER A 309 11.91 -6.37 10.81
CA SER A 309 11.02 -7.53 10.82
C SER A 309 11.49 -8.58 9.81
N SER A 310 11.38 -9.86 10.16
CA SER A 310 11.75 -10.97 9.29
C SER A 310 10.93 -12.22 9.58
N PHE A 311 10.65 -13.00 8.54
CA PHE A 311 10.09 -14.34 8.63
C PHE A 311 11.15 -15.33 8.15
N ASP A 312 11.35 -16.40 8.91
CA ASP A 312 12.23 -17.52 8.54
C ASP A 312 11.48 -18.82 8.83
N ILE A 313 10.92 -19.42 7.78
CA ILE A 313 10.16 -20.66 7.83
C ILE A 313 10.98 -21.76 7.16
N THR A 314 11.08 -22.90 7.84
CA THR A 314 11.79 -24.05 7.29
C THR A 314 10.85 -24.88 6.41
N PHE A 315 11.17 -24.96 5.12
CA PHE A 315 10.51 -25.88 4.19
C PHE A 315 11.37 -27.12 3.97
N ASN A 316 10.70 -28.27 3.83
CA ASN A 316 11.32 -29.54 3.47
C ASN A 316 11.40 -29.73 1.94
N THR A 317 11.16 -28.67 1.16
CA THR A 317 11.25 -28.67 -0.30
C THR A 317 12.64 -28.21 -0.76
N PRO A 318 13.20 -28.74 -1.85
CA PRO A 318 14.43 -28.22 -2.43
C PRO A 318 14.31 -26.74 -2.80
N VAL A 319 15.38 -25.97 -2.59
CA VAL A 319 15.44 -24.55 -2.98
C VAL A 319 15.20 -24.41 -4.48
N ASN A 320 14.25 -23.56 -4.87
CA ASN A 320 13.94 -23.33 -6.27
C ASN A 320 14.84 -22.23 -6.86
N ASN A 321 15.93 -22.64 -7.49
CA ASN A 321 16.91 -21.73 -8.09
C ASN A 321 16.50 -21.12 -9.44
N ASN A 322 15.28 -21.37 -9.93
CA ASN A 322 14.81 -20.80 -11.18
C ASN A 322 14.70 -19.27 -11.11
N PRO A 323 14.81 -18.57 -12.25
CA PRO A 323 14.37 -17.19 -12.39
C PRO A 323 12.95 -16.98 -11.82
N ILE A 324 12.71 -15.82 -11.21
CA ILE A 324 11.45 -15.56 -10.49
C ILE A 324 10.22 -15.60 -11.38
N ASP A 325 10.33 -15.14 -12.63
CA ASP A 325 9.28 -15.22 -13.65
C ASP A 325 8.92 -16.68 -13.95
N LYS A 326 9.91 -17.58 -13.99
CA LYS A 326 9.65 -19.02 -14.12
C LYS A 326 8.99 -19.61 -12.87
N ARG A 327 9.40 -19.19 -11.67
CA ARG A 327 8.77 -19.61 -10.41
C ARG A 327 7.30 -19.21 -10.36
N ILE A 328 6.99 -17.95 -10.70
CA ILE A 328 5.62 -17.44 -10.80
C ILE A 328 4.80 -18.24 -11.80
N GLN A 329 5.35 -18.52 -12.99
CA GLN A 329 4.66 -19.33 -14.00
C GLN A 329 4.29 -20.73 -13.50
N LEU A 330 5.23 -21.39 -12.81
CA LEU A 330 4.99 -22.72 -12.24
C LEU A 330 3.94 -22.67 -11.12
N ALA A 331 4.02 -21.67 -10.23
CA ALA A 331 3.03 -21.45 -9.18
C ALA A 331 1.63 -21.19 -9.74
N ALA A 332 1.52 -20.34 -10.76
CA ALA A 332 0.26 -20.07 -11.46
C ALA A 332 -0.33 -21.31 -12.15
N SER A 333 0.48 -22.32 -12.46
CA SER A 333 0.02 -23.61 -13.01
C SER A 333 -0.35 -24.66 -11.94
N GLY A 334 -0.31 -24.28 -10.66
CA GLY A 334 -0.66 -25.15 -9.54
C GLY A 334 0.52 -25.85 -8.85
N GLN A 335 1.77 -25.54 -9.22
CA GLN A 335 2.92 -26.08 -8.50
C GLN A 335 3.18 -25.29 -7.22
N ILE A 336 3.16 -25.94 -6.07
CA ILE A 336 3.43 -25.27 -4.79
C ILE A 336 4.91 -24.88 -4.71
N ASP A 337 5.16 -23.57 -4.55
CA ASP A 337 6.46 -22.99 -4.21
C ASP A 337 6.29 -22.20 -2.91
N SER A 338 6.57 -22.86 -1.78
CA SER A 338 6.35 -22.24 -0.46
C SER A 338 7.31 -21.08 -0.20
N GLU A 339 8.56 -21.16 -0.67
CA GLU A 339 9.55 -20.08 -0.52
C GLU A 339 9.12 -18.81 -1.29
N LEU A 340 8.41 -18.95 -2.42
CA LEU A 340 7.95 -17.82 -3.22
C LEU A 340 6.99 -16.90 -2.44
N LEU A 341 6.17 -17.44 -1.52
CA LEU A 341 5.28 -16.63 -0.69
C LEU A 341 6.06 -15.75 0.31
N PHE A 342 7.18 -16.25 0.84
CA PHE A 342 8.04 -15.49 1.77
C PHE A 342 8.90 -14.48 1.02
N GLU A 343 9.36 -14.83 -0.18
CA GLU A 343 9.94 -13.89 -1.13
C GLU A 343 8.98 -12.73 -1.41
N TYR A 344 7.70 -13.06 -1.63
CA TYR A 344 6.64 -12.09 -1.87
C TYR A 344 6.41 -11.16 -0.67
N TYR A 345 6.33 -11.69 0.55
CA TYR A 345 6.26 -10.90 1.78
C TYR A 345 7.41 -9.88 1.88
N ASN A 346 8.63 -10.36 1.68
CA ASN A 346 9.85 -9.56 1.73
C ASN A 346 9.86 -8.47 0.66
N TYR A 347 9.38 -8.79 -0.54
CA TYR A 347 9.25 -7.84 -1.63
C TYR A 347 8.18 -6.76 -1.36
N CYS A 348 7.03 -7.12 -0.80
CA CYS A 348 5.99 -6.15 -0.42
C CYS A 348 6.50 -5.16 0.63
N ARG A 349 7.25 -5.61 1.64
CA ARG A 349 7.90 -4.70 2.61
C ARG A 349 8.89 -3.77 1.93
N TYR A 350 9.68 -4.29 0.99
CA TYR A 350 10.59 -3.47 0.18
C TYR A 350 9.84 -2.39 -0.62
N LEU A 351 8.77 -2.77 -1.32
CA LEU A 351 7.97 -1.84 -2.10
C LEU A 351 7.39 -0.76 -1.19
N PHE A 352 6.79 -1.15 -0.06
CA PHE A 352 6.21 -0.21 0.90
C PHE A 352 7.21 0.85 1.38
N ILE A 353 8.43 0.42 1.78
CA ILE A 353 9.51 1.36 2.12
C ILE A 353 9.91 2.22 0.91
N SER A 354 9.93 1.64 -0.29
CA SER A 354 10.35 2.33 -1.51
C SER A 354 9.30 3.29 -2.08
N SER A 355 8.03 3.20 -1.67
CA SER A 355 6.93 4.03 -2.19
C SER A 355 6.14 4.81 -1.14
N SER A 356 6.34 4.57 0.16
CA SER A 356 5.73 5.39 1.20
C SER A 356 6.73 5.78 2.29
N ARG A 357 7.18 7.03 2.24
CA ARG A 357 8.08 7.62 3.24
C ARG A 357 7.55 8.99 3.62
N LYS A 358 7.75 9.38 4.88
CA LYS A 358 7.40 10.69 5.42
C LYS A 358 7.76 11.85 4.47
N GLY A 359 6.83 12.81 4.36
CA GLY A 359 7.04 14.09 3.66
C GLY A 359 6.56 14.12 2.20
N GLY A 360 5.77 13.15 1.76
CA GLY A 360 5.17 13.12 0.43
C GLY A 360 3.75 12.56 0.44
N LEU A 361 3.18 12.38 -0.76
CA LEU A 361 1.90 11.69 -0.93
C LEU A 361 2.04 10.18 -0.62
N PRO A 362 0.96 9.51 -0.20
CA PRO A 362 0.98 8.06 0.00
C PRO A 362 1.12 7.31 -1.32
N MET A 363 1.28 5.99 -1.23
CA MET A 363 1.18 5.12 -2.39
C MET A 363 -0.17 5.32 -3.05
N ASN A 364 -0.14 5.60 -4.36
CA ASN A 364 -1.35 5.52 -5.16
C ASN A 364 -1.59 4.06 -5.60
N LEU A 365 -2.60 3.85 -6.43
CA LEU A 365 -2.95 2.56 -7.02
C LEU A 365 -1.73 1.78 -7.58
N GLN A 366 -0.75 2.48 -8.17
CA GLN A 366 0.48 1.89 -8.71
C GLN A 366 1.73 2.17 -7.85
N GLY A 367 1.55 2.49 -6.56
CA GLY A 367 2.62 2.88 -5.66
C GLY A 367 3.13 4.28 -6.00
N ILE A 368 4.29 4.33 -6.67
CA ILE A 368 4.85 5.55 -7.28
C ILE A 368 5.36 5.26 -8.71
N TRP A 369 4.98 4.14 -9.32
CA TRP A 369 5.52 3.68 -10.60
C TRP A 369 4.43 3.67 -11.66
N ASN A 370 4.53 4.55 -12.66
CA ASN A 370 3.52 4.65 -13.71
C ASN A 370 4.16 5.14 -15.02
N PRO A 371 4.07 4.37 -16.13
CA PRO A 371 4.62 4.78 -17.42
C PRO A 371 3.63 5.61 -18.25
N LEU A 372 2.37 5.76 -17.83
CA LEU A 372 1.31 6.31 -18.66
C LEU A 372 1.01 7.76 -18.30
N MET A 373 0.87 8.60 -19.32
CA MET A 373 0.40 9.98 -19.17
C MET A 373 -1.07 10.06 -18.72
N LEU A 374 -1.83 9.00 -18.99
CA LEU A 374 -3.21 8.83 -18.56
C LEU A 374 -3.35 7.44 -17.94
N ALA A 375 -3.17 7.37 -16.63
CA ALA A 375 -3.12 6.08 -15.94
C ALA A 375 -4.50 5.42 -15.83
N PRO A 376 -4.58 4.08 -15.82
CA PRO A 376 -5.77 3.33 -15.46
C PRO A 376 -6.34 3.80 -14.12
N TRP A 377 -7.63 4.14 -14.09
CA TRP A 377 -8.28 4.79 -12.93
C TRP A 377 -7.46 5.96 -12.37
N ARG A 378 -6.74 6.65 -13.25
CA ARG A 378 -5.95 7.84 -12.93
C ARG A 378 -4.78 7.57 -11.99
N SER A 379 -4.48 6.30 -11.70
CA SER A 379 -3.61 5.87 -10.59
C SER A 379 -3.87 6.72 -9.35
N ASN A 380 -5.14 6.86 -8.99
CA ASN A 380 -5.58 7.75 -7.93
C ASN A 380 -5.46 7.08 -6.55
N PHE A 381 -6.02 7.71 -5.52
CA PHE A 381 -6.22 7.08 -4.22
C PHE A 381 -7.63 6.52 -4.18
N HIS A 382 -7.75 5.21 -4.33
CA HIS A 382 -9.02 4.50 -4.24
C HIS A 382 -9.29 4.11 -2.79
N ILE A 383 -10.33 4.70 -2.19
CA ILE A 383 -10.54 4.75 -0.73
C ILE A 383 -11.77 3.97 -0.29
N ASN A 384 -12.22 2.96 -1.05
CA ASN A 384 -13.25 2.02 -0.61
C ASN A 384 -12.71 0.59 -0.37
N VAL A 385 -11.38 0.42 -0.36
CA VAL A 385 -10.61 -0.73 0.15
C VAL A 385 -9.11 -0.58 -0.17
N ASN A 386 -8.75 -0.20 -1.40
CA ASN A 386 -7.40 -0.44 -1.93
C ASN A 386 -6.30 0.25 -1.13
N ILE A 387 -6.41 1.56 -0.89
CA ILE A 387 -5.37 2.27 -0.12
C ILE A 387 -5.44 1.91 1.36
N GLN A 388 -6.62 1.59 1.91
CA GLN A 388 -6.70 1.13 3.30
C GLN A 388 -5.94 -0.19 3.46
N GLU A 389 -6.24 -1.16 2.62
CA GLU A 389 -5.56 -2.46 2.60
C GLU A 389 -4.07 -2.33 2.38
N ALA A 390 -3.65 -1.41 1.49
CA ALA A 390 -2.24 -1.14 1.22
C ALA A 390 -1.41 -0.76 2.46
N TYR A 391 -2.07 -0.27 3.51
CA TYR A 391 -1.43 0.20 4.75
C TYR A 391 -1.79 -0.62 5.99
N TRP A 392 -2.66 -1.64 5.90
CA TRP A 392 -3.11 -2.39 7.07
C TRP A 392 -2.00 -3.09 7.84
N PHE A 393 -0.89 -3.44 7.17
CA PHE A 393 0.24 -4.16 7.78
C PHE A 393 1.36 -3.22 8.28
N ALA A 394 1.24 -1.91 8.05
CA ALA A 394 2.33 -0.95 8.25
C ALA A 394 2.87 -0.97 9.69
N GLU A 395 1.96 -0.96 10.68
CA GLU A 395 2.34 -1.01 12.09
C GLU A 395 2.87 -2.39 12.47
N GLN A 396 2.15 -3.45 12.10
CA GLN A 396 2.49 -4.84 12.44
C GLN A 396 3.87 -5.25 11.90
N ALA A 397 4.23 -4.79 10.71
CA ALA A 397 5.53 -5.06 10.08
C ALA A 397 6.65 -4.12 10.52
N ASN A 398 6.41 -3.30 11.54
CA ASN A 398 7.39 -2.40 12.17
C ASN A 398 7.88 -1.28 11.23
N LEU A 399 6.95 -0.73 10.45
CA LEU A 399 7.17 0.31 9.43
C LEU A 399 6.29 1.55 9.70
N SER A 400 6.15 1.94 10.96
CA SER A 400 5.28 3.03 11.41
C SER A 400 5.56 4.37 10.69
N GLU A 401 6.83 4.66 10.38
CA GLU A 401 7.23 5.88 9.65
C GLU A 401 6.78 5.90 8.18
N CYS A 402 6.52 4.72 7.61
CA CYS A 402 5.95 4.57 6.26
C CYS A 402 4.42 4.75 6.26
N HIS A 403 3.78 4.76 7.43
CA HIS A 403 2.34 5.01 7.56
C HIS A 403 2.00 6.51 7.43
N GLU A 404 2.96 7.38 7.75
CA GLU A 404 2.78 8.83 7.84
C GLU A 404 2.07 9.50 6.62
N PRO A 405 2.39 9.13 5.37
CA PRO A 405 1.75 9.76 4.22
C PRO A 405 0.23 9.58 4.13
N ILE A 406 -0.33 8.47 4.64
CA ILE A 406 -1.79 8.27 4.64
C ILE A 406 -2.48 9.23 5.63
N PHE A 407 -1.78 9.60 6.71
CA PHE A 407 -2.31 10.57 7.68
C PHE A 407 -2.44 11.95 7.04
N THR A 408 -1.39 12.38 6.34
CA THR A 408 -1.39 13.65 5.59
C THR A 408 -2.49 13.69 4.52
N LEU A 409 -2.70 12.58 3.78
CA LEU A 409 -3.82 12.47 2.83
C LEU A 409 -5.17 12.65 3.53
N THR A 410 -5.39 11.91 4.61
CA THR A 410 -6.67 11.87 5.34
C THR A 410 -7.00 13.23 5.95
N GLU A 411 -6.04 13.87 6.61
CA GLU A 411 -6.23 15.18 7.25
C GLU A 411 -6.65 16.26 6.24
N ASN A 412 -5.98 16.32 5.09
CA ASN A 412 -6.33 17.27 4.05
C ASN A 412 -7.67 16.91 3.36
N LEU A 413 -7.95 15.63 3.15
CA LEU A 413 -9.23 15.17 2.61
C LEU A 413 -10.38 15.54 3.54
N ILE A 414 -10.23 15.32 4.85
CA ILE A 414 -11.24 15.68 5.85
C ILE A 414 -11.43 17.20 5.92
N LYS A 415 -10.36 17.99 5.79
CA LYS A 415 -10.47 19.45 5.69
C LYS A 415 -11.33 19.87 4.49
N ASN A 416 -11.09 19.29 3.31
CA ASN A 416 -11.83 19.61 2.09
C ASN A 416 -13.28 19.05 2.10
N GLY A 417 -13.49 17.89 2.70
CA GLY A 417 -14.79 17.20 2.75
C GLY A 417 -15.86 17.90 3.58
N LYS A 418 -15.51 18.93 4.37
CA LYS A 418 -16.48 19.75 5.10
C LYS A 418 -17.43 20.49 4.15
N GLU A 419 -16.89 21.04 3.07
CA GLU A 419 -17.70 21.74 2.06
C GLU A 419 -18.62 20.75 1.35
N THR A 420 -18.12 19.57 0.99
CA THR A 420 -18.92 18.51 0.38
C THR A 420 -20.04 18.04 1.32
N ALA A 421 -19.75 17.86 2.62
CA ALA A 421 -20.74 17.47 3.62
C ALA A 421 -21.90 18.49 3.71
N GLN A 422 -21.57 19.77 3.74
CA GLN A 422 -22.57 20.84 3.79
C GLN A 422 -23.35 20.98 2.49
N VAL A 423 -22.66 21.09 1.35
CA VAL A 423 -23.28 21.46 0.06
C VAL A 423 -24.00 20.29 -0.59
N MET A 424 -23.44 19.08 -0.55
CA MET A 424 -24.04 17.91 -1.21
C MET A 424 -24.89 17.06 -0.26
N PHE A 425 -24.50 16.91 1.01
CA PHE A 425 -25.16 16.00 1.94
C PHE A 425 -26.05 16.73 2.97
N GLY A 426 -25.96 18.05 3.05
CA GLY A 426 -26.82 18.88 3.90
C GLY A 426 -26.56 18.74 5.40
N THR A 427 -25.41 18.20 5.80
CA THR A 427 -25.05 18.12 7.22
C THR A 427 -24.57 19.48 7.73
N LYS A 428 -24.79 19.77 9.01
CA LYS A 428 -24.36 21.04 9.62
C LYS A 428 -22.92 20.93 10.11
N ARG A 429 -22.51 19.72 10.50
CA ARG A 429 -21.21 19.39 11.05
C ARG A 429 -20.55 18.29 10.24
N GLY A 430 -19.24 18.19 10.44
CA GLY A 430 -18.44 17.06 10.01
C GLY A 430 -17.96 17.14 8.56
N SER A 431 -17.40 16.03 8.11
CA SER A 431 -16.75 15.88 6.81
C SER A 431 -17.04 14.53 6.19
N VAL A 432 -17.12 14.49 4.86
CA VAL A 432 -17.38 13.29 4.07
C VAL A 432 -16.51 13.30 2.81
N ALA A 433 -16.16 12.12 2.32
CA ALA A 433 -15.61 11.97 0.99
C ALA A 433 -16.21 10.75 0.29
N GLY A 434 -16.24 10.80 -1.05
CA GLY A 434 -16.63 9.67 -1.88
C GLY A 434 -15.59 8.54 -1.88
N HIS A 435 -15.70 7.62 -2.85
CA HIS A 435 -14.82 6.43 -2.92
C HIS A 435 -13.41 6.67 -3.51
N ARG A 436 -13.12 7.88 -4.01
CA ARG A 436 -11.82 8.20 -4.64
C ARG A 436 -11.39 9.61 -4.34
N THR A 437 -10.09 9.80 -4.19
CA THR A 437 -9.45 11.12 -4.13
C THR A 437 -8.14 11.11 -4.92
N ASP A 438 -7.44 12.24 -4.98
CA ASP A 438 -6.18 12.43 -5.71
C ASP A 438 -5.26 13.40 -4.95
N ALA A 439 -4.16 13.82 -5.60
CA ALA A 439 -3.22 14.78 -5.03
C ALA A 439 -3.85 16.14 -4.66
N TRP A 440 -5.06 16.45 -5.11
CA TRP A 440 -5.74 17.71 -4.79
C TRP A 440 -6.72 17.55 -3.63
N PHE A 441 -6.80 16.36 -3.04
CA PHE A 441 -7.70 16.01 -1.93
C PHE A 441 -9.16 16.29 -2.29
N TYR A 442 -9.55 15.90 -3.51
CA TYR A 442 -10.93 16.00 -3.98
C TYR A 442 -11.83 15.09 -3.12
N ALA A 443 -12.80 15.69 -2.44
CA ALA A 443 -13.73 15.01 -1.54
C ALA A 443 -15.05 14.56 -2.19
N PRO A 444 -15.66 15.29 -3.14
CA PRO A 444 -16.91 14.86 -3.74
C PRO A 444 -16.81 13.45 -4.37
N PRO A 445 -17.92 12.69 -4.41
CA PRO A 445 -17.98 11.48 -5.23
C PRO A 445 -17.52 11.76 -6.66
N THR A 446 -16.90 10.79 -7.35
CA THR A 446 -16.45 10.95 -8.74
C THR A 446 -16.97 9.81 -9.60
N PHE A 447 -17.19 10.02 -10.90
CA PHE A 447 -17.74 8.98 -11.82
C PHE A 447 -18.95 8.27 -11.19
N LEU A 448 -19.91 9.06 -10.72
CA LEU A 448 -20.96 8.56 -9.83
C LEU A 448 -21.89 7.60 -10.57
N LYS A 449 -21.60 6.30 -10.46
CA LYS A 449 -22.62 5.26 -10.53
C LYS A 449 -23.03 4.90 -9.13
N ALA A 450 -24.30 4.58 -8.94
CA ALA A 450 -24.86 4.35 -7.61
C ALA A 450 -24.07 3.28 -6.83
N HIS A 451 -23.82 2.12 -7.45
CA HIS A 451 -23.21 0.95 -6.80
C HIS A 451 -21.77 1.10 -6.30
N TRP A 452 -20.97 2.03 -6.82
CA TRP A 452 -19.61 2.30 -6.33
C TRP A 452 -19.42 3.73 -5.82
N GLY A 453 -20.10 4.68 -6.46
CA GLY A 453 -19.90 6.11 -6.27
C GLY A 453 -20.60 6.64 -5.03
N MET A 454 -21.77 6.11 -4.69
CA MET A 454 -22.53 6.50 -3.51
C MET A 454 -22.13 5.64 -2.31
N SER A 455 -20.84 5.65 -2.01
CA SER A 455 -20.24 5.07 -0.82
C SER A 455 -19.56 6.20 -0.05
N ILE A 456 -20.03 6.47 1.16
CA ILE A 456 -19.77 7.73 1.90
C ILE A 456 -19.02 7.51 3.22
N THR A 457 -18.77 6.27 3.60
CA THR A 457 -18.05 5.88 4.82
C THR A 457 -16.54 5.77 4.63
N ASN A 458 -16.06 6.06 3.41
CA ASN A 458 -14.68 5.87 2.97
C ASN A 458 -13.65 6.75 3.70
N ALA A 459 -13.98 8.02 3.93
CA ALA A 459 -13.13 8.93 4.72
C ALA A 459 -13.05 8.49 6.19
N ALA A 460 -14.15 7.96 6.73
CA ALA A 460 -14.19 7.43 8.09
C ALA A 460 -13.38 6.15 8.23
N TRP A 461 -13.36 5.30 7.20
CA TRP A 461 -12.47 4.14 7.16
C TRP A 461 -10.99 4.57 7.14
N LEU A 462 -10.61 5.62 6.39
CA LEU A 462 -9.24 6.16 6.47
C LEU A 462 -8.86 6.63 7.88
N CYS A 463 -9.81 7.16 8.66
CA CYS A 463 -9.56 7.58 10.04
C CYS A 463 -9.14 6.42 10.96
N LEU A 464 -9.54 5.17 10.64
CA LEU A 464 -9.11 3.97 11.38
C LEU A 464 -7.57 3.89 11.46
N HIS A 465 -6.86 4.27 10.40
CA HIS A 465 -5.40 4.24 10.36
C HIS A 465 -4.75 5.11 11.45
N HIS A 466 -5.38 6.23 11.83
CA HIS A 466 -4.86 7.10 12.90
C HIS A 466 -5.05 6.47 14.27
N MET A 467 -6.21 5.85 14.50
CA MET A 467 -6.45 5.14 15.76
C MET A 467 -5.58 3.90 15.87
N GLU A 468 -5.35 3.18 14.77
CA GLU A 468 -4.41 2.06 14.76
C GLU A 468 -2.99 2.54 15.06
N HIS A 469 -2.51 3.61 14.42
CA HIS A 469 -1.21 4.20 14.77
C HIS A 469 -1.09 4.51 16.26
N TYR A 470 -2.11 5.14 16.86
CA TYR A 470 -2.13 5.35 18.31
C TYR A 470 -2.11 4.02 19.08
N ARG A 471 -2.91 3.02 18.71
CA ARG A 471 -2.95 1.74 19.43
C ARG A 471 -1.62 0.98 19.38
N TYR A 472 -0.81 1.15 18.33
CA TYR A 472 0.52 0.53 18.21
C TYR A 472 1.64 1.36 18.85
N THR A 473 1.49 2.69 18.99
CA THR A 473 2.56 3.58 19.48
C THR A 473 2.32 4.14 20.88
N LEU A 474 1.05 4.25 21.26
CA LEU A 474 0.51 4.96 22.42
C LEU A 474 0.97 6.43 22.48
N ASP A 475 1.19 7.04 21.32
CA ASP A 475 1.52 8.46 21.21
C ASP A 475 0.28 9.32 21.46
N LYS A 476 0.12 9.78 22.70
CA LYS A 476 -0.99 10.65 23.10
C LYS A 476 -0.98 12.01 22.42
N GLU A 477 0.19 12.52 22.02
CA GLU A 477 0.26 13.79 21.30
C GLU A 477 -0.23 13.63 19.86
N PHE A 478 0.15 12.53 19.20
CA PHE A 478 -0.44 12.14 17.92
C PHE A 478 -1.97 11.97 18.03
N LEU A 479 -2.44 11.24 19.05
CA LEU A 479 -3.87 11.04 19.28
C LEU A 479 -4.62 12.38 19.40
N LYS A 480 -4.05 13.32 20.17
CA LYS A 480 -4.65 14.63 20.42
C LYS A 480 -4.64 15.55 19.20
N THR A 481 -3.51 15.62 18.49
CA THR A 481 -3.28 16.66 17.46
C THR A 481 -3.63 16.21 16.06
N ARG A 482 -3.59 14.91 15.77
CA ARG A 482 -3.80 14.35 14.44
C ARG A 482 -5.04 13.46 14.37
N ALA A 483 -5.17 12.49 15.28
CA ALA A 483 -6.26 11.52 15.21
C ALA A 483 -7.62 12.08 15.67
N LEU A 484 -7.70 12.69 16.87
CA LEU A 484 -8.95 13.17 17.45
C LEU A 484 -9.69 14.17 16.53
N PRO A 485 -9.03 15.17 15.90
CA PRO A 485 -9.73 16.11 15.03
C PRO A 485 -10.47 15.45 13.88
N ILE A 486 -9.85 14.50 13.18
CA ILE A 486 -10.51 13.82 12.03
C ILE A 486 -11.60 12.85 12.48
N LEU A 487 -11.43 12.18 13.64
CA LEU A 487 -12.43 11.29 14.22
C LEU A 487 -13.66 12.08 14.63
N ARG A 488 -13.47 13.25 15.23
CA ARG A 488 -14.57 14.15 15.60
C ARG A 488 -15.34 14.60 14.36
N GLU A 489 -14.66 15.04 13.30
CA GLU A 489 -15.34 15.51 12.09
C GLU A 489 -16.15 14.38 11.41
N THR A 490 -15.61 13.17 11.34
CA THR A 490 -16.34 12.03 10.74
C THR A 490 -17.47 11.54 11.64
N ALA A 491 -17.30 11.50 12.96
CA ALA A 491 -18.37 11.16 13.90
C ALA A 491 -19.53 12.17 13.83
N LEU A 492 -19.24 13.47 13.85
CA LEU A 492 -20.29 14.49 13.80
C LEU A 492 -21.01 14.54 12.45
N PHE A 493 -20.33 14.19 11.35
CA PHE A 493 -21.01 13.97 10.07
C PHE A 493 -22.07 12.88 10.21
N PHE A 494 -21.73 11.73 10.80
CA PHE A 494 -22.69 10.63 10.92
C PHE A 494 -23.83 10.93 11.89
N VAL A 495 -23.57 11.65 12.97
CA VAL A 495 -24.64 12.13 13.86
C VAL A 495 -25.67 12.95 13.09
N ASP A 496 -25.23 13.86 12.22
CA ASP A 496 -26.12 14.69 11.39
C ASP A 496 -26.72 13.91 10.19
N TRP A 497 -26.03 12.88 9.72
CA TRP A 497 -26.39 12.12 8.52
C TRP A 497 -27.42 11.03 8.78
N LEU A 498 -27.34 10.36 9.92
CA LEU A 498 -28.20 9.23 10.29
C LEU A 498 -29.66 9.68 10.42
N VAL A 499 -30.58 8.85 9.93
CA VAL A 499 -32.03 9.06 10.05
C VAL A 499 -32.70 7.84 10.66
N PRO A 500 -33.83 7.99 11.37
CA PRO A 500 -34.60 6.85 11.84
C PRO A 500 -35.17 6.08 10.64
N ASP A 501 -34.97 4.77 10.61
CA ASP A 501 -35.67 3.85 9.71
C ASP A 501 -37.15 3.80 10.13
N PRO A 502 -38.10 4.12 9.24
CA PRO A 502 -39.52 4.17 9.58
C PRO A 502 -40.09 2.81 10.01
N ARG A 503 -39.39 1.71 9.73
CA ARG A 503 -39.81 0.35 10.09
C ARG A 503 -39.39 -0.04 11.50
N SER A 504 -38.12 0.19 11.85
CA SER A 504 -37.53 -0.23 13.12
C SER A 504 -37.39 0.88 14.18
N GLY A 505 -37.46 2.15 13.76
CA GLY A 505 -37.13 3.31 14.60
C GLY A 505 -35.64 3.45 14.94
N LYS A 506 -34.79 2.52 14.45
CA LYS A 506 -33.32 2.57 14.61
C LYS A 506 -32.69 3.53 13.62
N LEU A 507 -31.50 4.01 13.93
CA LEU A 507 -30.75 4.89 13.04
C LEU A 507 -30.07 4.10 11.91
N VAL A 508 -30.28 4.57 10.68
CA VAL A 508 -29.68 4.04 9.45
C VAL A 508 -29.01 5.17 8.66
N SER A 509 -27.94 4.84 7.94
CA SER A 509 -27.30 5.75 6.98
C SER A 509 -27.89 5.55 5.59
N GLY A 510 -27.81 6.56 4.75
CA GLY A 510 -28.08 6.42 3.31
C GLY A 510 -28.78 7.63 2.70
N PRO A 511 -28.95 7.65 1.37
CA PRO A 511 -28.72 6.54 0.43
C PRO A 511 -27.23 6.14 0.36
N THR A 512 -26.97 4.83 0.30
CA THR A 512 -25.61 4.28 0.24
C THR A 512 -25.61 2.96 -0.54
N ALA A 513 -24.46 2.59 -1.11
CA ALA A 513 -24.21 1.28 -1.68
C ALA A 513 -23.34 0.44 -0.74
N SER A 514 -23.48 -0.89 -0.82
CA SER A 514 -22.45 -1.80 -0.31
C SER A 514 -21.40 -1.95 -1.42
N PRO A 515 -20.19 -1.36 -1.31
CA PRO A 515 -19.25 -1.34 -2.42
C PRO A 515 -18.87 -2.76 -2.85
N GLU A 516 -18.91 -3.14 -4.12
CA GLU A 516 -19.61 -2.50 -5.25
C GLU A 516 -20.75 -3.40 -5.75
N ASN A 517 -21.39 -4.09 -4.80
CA ASN A 517 -22.35 -5.14 -5.07
C ASN A 517 -23.73 -4.56 -5.39
N ARG A 518 -24.53 -5.37 -6.08
CA ARG A 518 -25.87 -5.02 -6.52
C ARG A 518 -26.84 -6.13 -6.13
N PHE A 519 -28.10 -5.77 -6.03
CA PHE A 519 -29.16 -6.68 -5.67
C PHE A 519 -30.35 -6.55 -6.64
N LYS A 520 -31.27 -7.52 -6.58
CA LYS A 520 -32.51 -7.51 -7.35
C LYS A 520 -33.72 -7.39 -6.43
N VAL A 521 -34.70 -6.61 -6.89
CA VAL A 521 -36.04 -6.53 -6.31
C VAL A 521 -37.04 -6.64 -7.46
N ASN A 522 -37.94 -7.61 -7.40
CA ASN A 522 -38.95 -7.85 -8.45
C ASN A 522 -38.34 -7.96 -9.87
N GLY A 523 -37.20 -8.66 -9.99
CA GLY A 523 -36.47 -8.85 -11.24
C GLY A 523 -35.67 -7.64 -11.74
N LYS A 524 -35.71 -6.50 -11.03
CA LYS A 524 -35.00 -5.26 -11.38
C LYS A 524 -33.73 -5.11 -10.54
N VAL A 525 -32.64 -4.66 -11.17
CA VAL A 525 -31.36 -4.45 -10.51
C VAL A 525 -31.31 -3.07 -9.84
N ALA A 526 -30.87 -3.04 -8.58
CA ALA A 526 -30.57 -1.82 -7.84
C ALA A 526 -29.30 -1.98 -6.99
N SER A 527 -28.90 -0.91 -6.31
CA SER A 527 -27.65 -0.88 -5.53
C SER A 527 -27.65 0.08 -4.35
N LEU A 528 -28.58 1.04 -4.30
CA LEU A 528 -28.73 1.94 -3.18
C LEU A 528 -29.70 1.36 -2.17
N THR A 529 -29.35 1.47 -0.89
CA THR A 529 -30.22 1.11 0.23
C THR A 529 -30.10 2.16 1.35
N MET A 530 -30.86 1.93 2.42
CA MET A 530 -30.64 2.53 3.72
C MET A 530 -30.08 1.47 4.68
N GLY A 531 -28.98 1.79 5.35
CA GLY A 531 -28.43 1.02 6.46
C GLY A 531 -27.69 -0.26 6.08
N CYS A 532 -27.05 -0.35 4.90
CA CYS A 532 -26.25 -1.53 4.58
C CYS A 532 -25.22 -1.83 5.66
N THR A 533 -24.86 -3.10 5.80
CA THR A 533 -23.98 -3.57 6.88
C THR A 533 -22.63 -2.88 6.85
N TYR A 534 -22.06 -2.68 5.66
CA TYR A 534 -20.80 -1.95 5.46
C TYR A 534 -20.81 -0.58 6.17
N ASP A 535 -21.86 0.22 5.93
CA ASP A 535 -21.96 1.52 6.57
C ASP A 535 -22.17 1.43 8.08
N GLN A 536 -23.08 0.55 8.52
CA GLN A 536 -23.39 0.41 9.95
C GLN A 536 -22.15 0.02 10.75
N GLU A 537 -21.31 -0.87 10.23
CA GLU A 537 -20.07 -1.30 10.86
C GLU A 537 -19.03 -0.17 10.94
N ILE A 538 -18.81 0.56 9.84
CA ILE A 538 -17.84 1.67 9.83
C ILE A 538 -18.31 2.80 10.75
N ILE A 539 -19.59 3.18 10.70
CA ILE A 539 -20.14 4.24 11.55
C ILE A 539 -20.03 3.86 13.03
N TRP A 540 -20.39 2.63 13.38
CA TRP A 540 -20.23 2.13 14.75
C TRP A 540 -18.77 2.20 15.21
N ASN A 541 -17.84 1.80 14.34
CA ASN A 541 -16.41 1.86 14.61
C ASN A 541 -15.93 3.30 14.79
N THR A 542 -16.33 4.23 13.93
CA THR A 542 -15.99 5.66 14.03
C THR A 542 -16.48 6.26 15.35
N PHE A 543 -17.71 5.96 15.76
CA PHE A 543 -18.23 6.40 17.05
C PHE A 543 -17.43 5.82 18.21
N ARG A 544 -17.15 4.51 18.20
CA ARG A 544 -16.31 3.88 19.22
C ARG A 544 -14.93 4.53 19.29
N ASP A 545 -14.28 4.73 18.15
CA ASP A 545 -12.93 5.27 18.05
C ASP A 545 -12.85 6.72 18.55
N PHE A 546 -13.84 7.55 18.20
CA PHE A 546 -13.97 8.91 18.75
C PHE A 546 -14.15 8.88 20.28
N LEU A 547 -15.06 8.05 20.79
CA LEU A 547 -15.31 7.93 22.23
C LEU A 547 -14.09 7.37 22.99
N GLU A 548 -13.36 6.43 22.41
CA GLU A 548 -12.10 5.90 22.94
C GLU A 548 -11.04 6.99 23.05
N ALA A 549 -10.82 7.75 21.96
CA ALA A 549 -9.87 8.85 21.94
C ALA A 549 -10.22 9.92 23.00
N CYS A 550 -11.50 10.31 23.08
CA CYS A 550 -12.00 11.25 24.09
C CYS A 550 -11.76 10.73 25.51
N LYS A 551 -12.09 9.46 25.79
CA LYS A 551 -11.85 8.83 27.09
C LYS A 551 -10.38 8.87 27.50
N ILE A 552 -9.48 8.53 26.57
CA ILE A 552 -8.02 8.54 26.83
C ILE A 552 -7.52 9.95 27.15
N LEU A 553 -8.06 10.97 26.47
CA LEU A 553 -7.68 12.37 26.61
C LEU A 553 -8.46 13.09 27.73
N GLY A 554 -9.37 12.41 28.42
CA GLY A 554 -10.18 12.99 29.50
C GLY A 554 -11.24 14.00 29.01
N ILE A 555 -11.69 13.88 27.77
CA ILE A 555 -12.71 14.73 27.15
C ILE A 555 -14.08 14.09 27.37
N ASN A 556 -15.00 14.81 28.01
CA ASN A 556 -16.40 14.45 28.14
C ASN A 556 -17.25 15.72 27.99
N ASN A 557 -18.03 15.80 26.92
CA ASN A 557 -18.83 16.96 26.54
C ASN A 557 -20.12 16.53 25.80
N GLU A 558 -20.94 17.50 25.37
CA GLU A 558 -22.20 17.25 24.67
C GLU A 558 -22.03 16.37 23.42
N GLU A 559 -20.94 16.54 22.67
CA GLU A 559 -20.66 15.74 21.46
C GLU A 559 -20.41 14.28 21.80
N THR A 560 -19.67 13.99 22.88
CA THR A 560 -19.46 12.60 23.33
C THR A 560 -20.77 11.95 23.77
N VAL A 561 -21.66 12.70 24.42
CA VAL A 561 -22.99 12.21 24.83
C VAL A 561 -23.87 11.94 23.61
N GLU A 562 -23.89 12.85 22.64
CA GLU A 562 -24.66 12.73 21.40
C GLU A 562 -24.20 11.55 20.54
N VAL A 563 -22.88 11.38 20.39
CA VAL A 563 -22.29 10.25 19.66
C VAL A 563 -22.61 8.93 20.36
N GLU A 564 -22.47 8.85 21.68
CA GLU A 564 -22.83 7.64 22.42
C GLU A 564 -24.32 7.28 22.28
N ALA A 565 -25.20 8.29 22.36
CA ALA A 565 -26.63 8.10 22.17
C ALA A 565 -26.99 7.62 20.75
N SER A 566 -26.31 8.15 19.73
CA SER A 566 -26.49 7.75 18.33
C SER A 566 -25.99 6.33 18.08
N MET A 567 -24.80 5.99 18.61
CA MET A 567 -24.19 4.66 18.52
C MET A 567 -25.11 3.56 19.08
N LYS A 568 -25.78 3.81 20.21
CA LYS A 568 -26.74 2.86 20.82
C LYS A 568 -28.02 2.65 20.00
N LYS A 569 -28.34 3.59 19.09
CA LYS A 569 -29.55 3.56 18.26
C LYS A 569 -29.31 3.01 16.85
N LEU A 570 -28.06 2.74 16.45
CA LEU A 570 -27.76 2.12 15.15
C LEU A 570 -28.54 0.82 14.96
N SER A 571 -28.96 0.56 13.71
CA SER A 571 -29.70 -0.65 13.36
C SER A 571 -28.87 -1.91 13.58
N MET A 572 -27.59 -1.86 13.21
CA MET A 572 -26.60 -2.95 13.23
C MET A 572 -27.02 -4.19 12.41
N PRO A 573 -26.07 -4.93 11.83
CA PRO A 573 -26.42 -6.06 10.97
C PRO A 573 -26.98 -7.24 11.77
N THR A 574 -27.86 -8.00 11.13
CA THR A 574 -28.41 -9.25 11.66
C THR A 574 -28.07 -10.43 10.74
N ILE A 575 -28.42 -11.63 11.18
CA ILE A 575 -28.18 -12.88 10.47
C ILE A 575 -29.43 -13.22 9.65
N ALA A 576 -29.24 -13.55 8.38
CA ALA A 576 -30.29 -14.00 7.45
C ALA A 576 -30.80 -15.40 7.81
N ASN A 577 -31.92 -15.79 7.22
CA ASN A 577 -32.55 -17.12 7.35
C ASN A 577 -31.63 -18.27 6.93
N ASP A 578 -30.75 -18.04 5.95
CA ASP A 578 -29.74 -19.02 5.51
C ASP A 578 -28.49 -19.07 6.42
N GLY A 579 -28.46 -18.21 7.45
CA GLY A 579 -27.38 -18.11 8.43
C GLY A 579 -26.21 -17.23 8.01
N ARG A 580 -26.23 -16.60 6.84
CA ARG A 580 -25.22 -15.61 6.43
C ARG A 580 -25.43 -14.29 7.17
N LEU A 581 -24.37 -13.49 7.29
CA LEU A 581 -24.50 -12.11 7.73
C LEU A 581 -25.16 -11.31 6.60
N MET A 582 -26.26 -10.59 6.88
CA MET A 582 -26.92 -9.80 5.85
C MET A 582 -25.99 -8.70 5.32
N GLU A 583 -25.99 -8.49 3.99
CA GLU A 583 -25.25 -7.40 3.36
C GLU A 583 -26.05 -6.08 3.35
N TRP A 584 -27.37 -6.19 3.18
CA TRP A 584 -28.33 -5.08 3.23
C TRP A 584 -29.28 -5.26 4.41
N THR A 585 -30.13 -4.26 4.70
CA THR A 585 -31.10 -4.31 5.80
C THR A 585 -32.23 -5.33 5.62
N GLU A 586 -32.29 -5.96 4.45
CA GLU A 586 -33.27 -6.94 4.04
C GLU A 586 -32.57 -8.09 3.30
N GLU A 587 -33.23 -9.25 3.23
CA GLU A 587 -32.79 -10.39 2.43
C GLU A 587 -33.06 -10.12 0.94
N LEU A 588 -32.12 -9.44 0.29
CA LEU A 588 -32.19 -9.10 -1.13
C LEU A 588 -31.40 -10.11 -1.97
N GLU A 589 -31.95 -10.49 -3.13
CA GLU A 589 -31.27 -11.39 -4.07
C GLU A 589 -30.04 -10.69 -4.65
N GLU A 590 -28.87 -11.31 -4.52
CA GLU A 590 -27.63 -10.77 -5.07
C GLU A 590 -27.55 -10.93 -6.59
N THR A 591 -27.07 -9.90 -7.30
CA THR A 591 -26.81 -10.06 -8.74
C THR A 591 -25.57 -10.89 -9.01
N GLU A 592 -24.59 -10.82 -8.10
CA GLU A 592 -23.28 -11.47 -8.21
C GLU A 592 -22.98 -12.23 -6.90
N PRO A 593 -23.50 -13.45 -6.68
CA PRO A 593 -23.23 -14.24 -5.47
C PRO A 593 -21.73 -14.48 -5.17
N GLY A 594 -20.89 -14.54 -6.21
CA GLY A 594 -19.42 -14.62 -6.10
C GLY A 594 -18.72 -13.26 -6.12
N HIS A 595 -19.40 -12.16 -5.78
CA HIS A 595 -18.84 -10.82 -5.91
C HIS A 595 -17.49 -10.67 -5.18
N ARG A 596 -16.59 -9.88 -5.78
CA ARG A 596 -15.22 -9.69 -5.31
C ARG A 596 -15.13 -8.96 -3.96
N HIS A 597 -16.06 -8.06 -3.67
CA HIS A 597 -16.13 -7.37 -2.39
C HIS A 597 -16.83 -8.22 -1.34
N ILE A 598 -16.34 -8.07 -0.11
CA ILE A 598 -16.91 -8.66 1.11
C ILE A 598 -17.20 -7.56 2.15
N SER A 599 -17.68 -6.40 1.66
CA SER A 599 -17.83 -5.17 2.43
C SER A 599 -18.69 -5.31 3.69
N HIS A 600 -19.69 -6.18 3.68
CA HIS A 600 -20.51 -6.47 4.88
C HIS A 600 -19.76 -7.25 5.97
N LEU A 601 -18.59 -7.82 5.66
CA LEU A 601 -17.74 -8.54 6.61
C LEU A 601 -16.69 -7.60 7.28
N TRP A 602 -16.74 -6.30 6.97
CA TRP A 602 -15.80 -5.29 7.49
C TRP A 602 -15.68 -5.30 9.02
N GLY A 603 -16.78 -5.54 9.73
CA GLY A 603 -16.83 -5.60 11.20
C GLY A 603 -15.92 -6.67 11.82
N MET A 604 -15.53 -7.68 11.05
CA MET A 604 -14.55 -8.70 11.43
C MET A 604 -13.13 -8.34 11.00
N MET A 605 -12.97 -7.71 9.84
CA MET A 605 -11.69 -7.29 9.29
C MET A 605 -11.89 -6.15 8.30
N PRO A 606 -11.23 -4.98 8.45
CA PRO A 606 -10.25 -4.64 9.49
C PRO A 606 -10.85 -4.27 10.85
N GLY A 607 -12.18 -4.16 10.95
CA GLY A 607 -12.86 -3.92 12.21
C GLY A 607 -12.61 -5.01 13.25
N ASN A 608 -13.08 -4.81 14.48
CA ASN A 608 -12.96 -5.75 15.59
C ASN A 608 -14.22 -5.77 16.46
N ARG A 609 -15.38 -5.48 15.86
CA ARG A 609 -16.68 -5.67 16.52
C ARG A 609 -17.07 -7.14 16.53
N ILE A 610 -16.80 -7.83 15.41
CA ILE A 610 -17.06 -9.26 15.25
C ILE A 610 -15.80 -10.02 15.65
N THR A 611 -15.84 -10.68 16.81
CA THR A 611 -14.72 -11.46 17.35
C THR A 611 -15.20 -12.76 17.99
N GLN A 612 -14.33 -13.76 18.06
CA GLN A 612 -14.66 -15.09 18.61
C GLN A 612 -15.17 -15.02 20.05
N ASP A 613 -14.56 -14.15 20.88
CA ASP A 613 -14.86 -14.08 22.31
C ASP A 613 -16.14 -13.28 22.61
N LYS A 614 -16.42 -12.23 21.83
CA LYS A 614 -17.53 -11.29 22.12
C LYS A 614 -18.79 -11.58 21.31
N THR A 615 -18.66 -12.12 20.10
CA THR A 615 -19.78 -12.31 19.16
C THR A 615 -19.62 -13.59 18.33
N PRO A 616 -19.51 -14.78 18.94
CA PRO A 616 -19.25 -16.03 18.21
C PRO A 616 -20.32 -16.33 17.15
N HIS A 617 -21.59 -16.05 17.43
CA HIS A 617 -22.69 -16.22 16.47
C HIS A 617 -22.54 -15.38 15.19
N LEU A 618 -21.94 -14.18 15.28
CA LEU A 618 -21.63 -13.37 14.09
C LEU A 618 -20.39 -13.89 13.35
N VAL A 619 -19.43 -14.49 14.04
CA VAL A 619 -18.27 -15.14 13.40
C VAL A 619 -18.74 -16.32 12.54
N ASP A 620 -19.68 -17.11 13.04
CA ASP A 620 -20.27 -18.20 12.25
C ASP A 620 -21.03 -17.69 11.01
N ALA A 621 -21.74 -16.56 11.14
CA ALA A 621 -22.40 -15.91 10.02
C ALA A 621 -21.39 -15.35 8.99
N VAL A 622 -20.28 -14.77 9.44
CA VAL A 622 -19.18 -14.34 8.58
C VAL A 622 -18.58 -15.51 7.82
N ARG A 623 -18.31 -16.63 8.50
CA ARG A 623 -17.80 -17.87 7.87
C ARG A 623 -18.74 -18.33 6.76
N LYS A 624 -20.04 -18.42 7.04
CA LYS A 624 -21.06 -18.77 6.05
C LYS A 624 -21.12 -17.80 4.87
N SER A 625 -21.05 -16.50 5.11
CA SER A 625 -21.04 -15.49 4.04
C SER A 625 -19.80 -15.63 3.15
N LEU A 626 -18.63 -15.86 3.74
CA LEU A 626 -17.39 -16.05 3.00
C LEU A 626 -17.40 -17.34 2.19
N ASP A 627 -17.81 -18.47 2.79
CA ASP A 627 -17.95 -19.75 2.09
C ASP A 627 -18.95 -19.64 0.93
N TYR A 628 -20.05 -18.91 1.11
CA TYR A 628 -21.00 -18.65 0.05
C TYR A 628 -20.35 -17.91 -1.13
N ARG A 629 -19.59 -16.84 -0.88
CA ARG A 629 -18.84 -16.11 -1.93
C ARG A 629 -17.89 -17.04 -2.69
N LEU A 630 -17.11 -17.83 -1.96
CA LEU A 630 -16.10 -18.74 -2.51
C LEU A 630 -16.73 -19.86 -3.36
N ASN A 631 -17.88 -20.38 -2.95
CA ASN A 631 -18.58 -21.48 -3.64
C ASN A 631 -19.43 -21.03 -4.84
N HIS A 632 -19.54 -19.72 -5.12
CA HIS A 632 -20.38 -19.19 -6.20
C HIS A 632 -19.59 -18.39 -7.24
N ASN A 633 -18.52 -18.99 -7.79
CA ASN A 633 -17.66 -18.38 -8.81
C ASN A 633 -17.03 -17.07 -8.35
N TYR A 634 -16.30 -17.11 -7.23
CA TYR A 634 -15.66 -15.93 -6.67
C TYR A 634 -14.80 -15.18 -7.70
N HIS A 635 -15.16 -13.92 -7.95
CA HIS A 635 -14.52 -13.06 -8.95
C HIS A 635 -13.19 -12.44 -8.44
N ALA A 636 -12.25 -13.29 -8.03
CA ALA A 636 -11.00 -12.90 -7.40
C ALA A 636 -10.21 -11.82 -8.19
N GLN A 637 -9.89 -10.74 -7.48
CA GLN A 637 -8.90 -9.72 -7.87
C GLN A 637 -7.72 -9.77 -6.90
N GLY A 638 -6.59 -9.13 -7.23
CA GLY A 638 -5.40 -9.10 -6.35
C GLY A 638 -5.73 -8.66 -4.91
N TRP A 639 -6.38 -7.50 -4.74
CA TRP A 639 -6.77 -6.97 -3.43
C TRP A 639 -7.76 -7.88 -2.70
N SER A 640 -8.72 -8.45 -3.42
CA SER A 640 -9.80 -9.21 -2.79
C SER A 640 -9.30 -10.51 -2.16
N LEU A 641 -8.25 -11.11 -2.74
CA LEU A 641 -7.54 -12.26 -2.15
C LEU A 641 -6.82 -11.91 -0.85
N GLY A 642 -6.20 -10.72 -0.76
CA GLY A 642 -5.55 -10.24 0.45
C GLY A 642 -6.53 -10.09 1.63
N TRP A 643 -7.68 -9.50 1.37
CA TRP A 643 -8.73 -9.33 2.38
C TRP A 643 -9.32 -10.69 2.82
N VAL A 644 -9.61 -11.58 1.87
CA VAL A 644 -10.15 -12.92 2.19
C VAL A 644 -9.15 -13.75 3.00
N THR A 645 -7.88 -13.80 2.61
CA THR A 645 -6.86 -14.59 3.32
C THR A 645 -6.59 -14.06 4.73
N SER A 646 -6.63 -12.74 4.91
CA SER A 646 -6.58 -12.10 6.24
C SER A 646 -7.81 -12.45 7.09
N MET A 647 -8.99 -12.51 6.47
CA MET A 647 -10.22 -12.91 7.14
C MET A 647 -10.20 -14.37 7.58
N LEU A 648 -9.70 -15.27 6.73
CA LEU A 648 -9.49 -16.69 7.07
C LEU A 648 -8.53 -16.85 8.25
N ALA A 649 -7.47 -16.04 8.33
CA ALA A 649 -6.58 -16.03 9.49
C ALA A 649 -7.32 -15.63 10.78
N ARG A 650 -8.22 -14.64 10.73
CA ARG A 650 -9.07 -14.27 11.88
C ARG A 650 -10.15 -15.31 12.21
N LEU A 651 -10.63 -16.06 11.22
CA LEU A 651 -11.53 -17.21 11.37
C LEU A 651 -10.85 -18.47 11.93
N LYS A 652 -9.53 -18.42 12.13
CA LYS A 652 -8.66 -19.52 12.57
C LYS A 652 -8.59 -20.66 11.54
N GLU A 653 -8.72 -20.33 10.25
CA GLU A 653 -8.65 -21.25 9.11
C GLU A 653 -7.29 -21.13 8.39
N GLY A 654 -6.21 -21.40 9.12
CA GLY A 654 -4.84 -21.16 8.66
C GLY A 654 -4.43 -21.90 7.39
N ASP A 655 -4.79 -23.18 7.29
CA ASP A 655 -4.49 -23.99 6.11
C ASP A 655 -5.19 -23.47 4.85
N LYS A 656 -6.46 -23.07 4.97
CA LYS A 656 -7.25 -22.50 3.86
C LYS A 656 -6.71 -21.14 3.43
N SER A 657 -6.27 -20.31 4.40
CA SER A 657 -5.61 -19.04 4.11
C SER A 657 -4.31 -19.26 3.33
N LEU A 658 -3.47 -20.21 3.78
CA LEU A 658 -2.22 -20.56 3.09
C LEU A 658 -2.47 -21.10 1.68
N ASP A 659 -3.41 -22.02 1.54
CA ASP A 659 -3.80 -22.63 0.26
C ASP A 659 -4.22 -21.57 -0.76
N MET A 660 -5.09 -20.64 -0.35
CA MET A 660 -5.53 -19.54 -1.21
C MET A 660 -4.37 -18.61 -1.62
N MET A 661 -3.45 -18.30 -0.70
CA MET A 661 -2.26 -17.48 -1.02
C MET A 661 -1.34 -18.20 -2.02
N GLN A 662 -1.14 -19.50 -1.88
CA GLN A 662 -0.25 -20.28 -2.74
C GLN A 662 -0.82 -20.53 -4.13
N HIS A 663 -2.13 -20.76 -4.24
CA HIS A 663 -2.76 -21.15 -5.51
C HIS A 663 -3.36 -19.97 -6.28
N ASN A 664 -3.99 -19.00 -5.60
CA ASN A 664 -4.77 -17.98 -6.32
C ASN A 664 -3.92 -16.76 -6.63
N TYR A 665 -2.99 -16.42 -5.74
CA TYR A 665 -2.29 -15.15 -5.80
C TYR A 665 -1.34 -15.07 -7.00
N PHE A 666 -0.56 -16.11 -7.25
CA PHE A 666 0.40 -16.14 -8.36
C PHE A 666 -0.26 -16.24 -9.74
N THR A 667 -1.54 -16.64 -9.83
CA THR A 667 -2.31 -16.55 -11.09
C THR A 667 -2.56 -15.11 -11.54
N LYS A 668 -2.41 -14.14 -10.63
CA LYS A 668 -2.54 -12.71 -10.88
C LYS A 668 -1.21 -11.98 -10.90
N ALA A 669 -0.09 -12.64 -10.60
CA ALA A 669 1.21 -12.00 -10.52
C ALA A 669 1.84 -11.81 -11.91
N TYR A 670 2.28 -10.59 -12.20
CA TYR A 670 3.15 -10.26 -13.32
C TYR A 670 4.59 -10.74 -13.06
N PRO A 671 5.46 -10.80 -14.10
CA PRO A 671 6.84 -11.24 -13.92
C PRO A 671 7.62 -10.45 -12.86
N ASN A 672 7.33 -9.16 -12.68
CA ASN A 672 7.93 -8.32 -11.62
C ASN A 672 7.24 -8.42 -10.25
N MET A 673 6.38 -9.42 -10.06
CA MET A 673 5.53 -9.68 -8.89
C MET A 673 4.43 -8.63 -8.62
N PHE A 674 4.24 -7.62 -9.45
CA PHE A 674 3.02 -6.79 -9.33
C PHE A 674 1.78 -7.63 -9.60
N VAL A 675 0.63 -7.26 -9.02
CA VAL A 675 -0.61 -8.03 -9.24
C VAL A 675 -1.54 -7.37 -10.24
N ASP A 676 -2.23 -8.24 -10.97
CA ASP A 676 -3.31 -7.88 -11.86
C ASP A 676 -4.61 -7.66 -11.10
N ALA A 677 -5.21 -6.50 -11.31
CA ALA A 677 -6.58 -6.19 -10.94
C ALA A 677 -7.31 -5.57 -12.13
N HIS A 678 -8.29 -6.29 -12.64
CA HIS A 678 -9.04 -5.99 -13.85
C HIS A 678 -8.16 -5.69 -15.09
N GLY A 679 -7.13 -6.51 -15.33
CA GLY A 679 -6.22 -6.39 -16.48
C GLY A 679 -5.19 -5.27 -16.36
N ARG A 680 -5.02 -4.68 -15.17
CA ARG A 680 -4.16 -3.53 -14.89
C ARG A 680 -3.27 -3.82 -13.67
N PRO A 681 -2.00 -3.39 -13.69
CA PRO A 681 -1.13 -3.53 -12.53
C PRO A 681 -1.54 -2.59 -11.41
N GLN A 682 -1.72 -3.16 -10.21
CA GLN A 682 -2.03 -2.44 -8.98
C GLN A 682 -1.07 -2.88 -7.87
N VAL A 683 -0.31 -1.93 -7.32
CA VAL A 683 0.68 -2.22 -6.28
C VAL A 683 0.04 -2.19 -4.89
N GLY A 684 -0.97 -1.35 -4.66
CA GLY A 684 -1.69 -1.35 -3.37
C GLY A 684 -2.33 -2.71 -3.05
N ASP A 685 -2.87 -3.35 -4.08
CA ASP A 685 -3.53 -4.66 -4.05
C ASP A 685 -2.57 -5.82 -3.66
N MET A 686 -1.25 -5.56 -3.66
CA MET A 686 -0.22 -6.50 -3.25
C MET A 686 -0.17 -6.76 -1.75
N MET A 687 -0.55 -5.75 -0.98
CA MET A 687 -0.12 -5.61 0.42
C MET A 687 -1.02 -6.35 1.42
N GLY A 688 -2.16 -6.89 0.98
CA GLY A 688 -3.01 -7.72 1.81
C GLY A 688 -2.39 -9.07 2.18
N VAL A 689 -1.50 -9.63 1.35
CA VAL A 689 -0.81 -10.90 1.66
C VAL A 689 0.14 -10.78 2.87
N PRO A 690 1.01 -9.75 2.95
CA PRO A 690 1.79 -9.51 4.17
C PRO A 690 0.97 -9.45 5.45
N LEU A 691 -0.21 -8.82 5.40
CA LEU A 691 -1.11 -8.78 6.54
C LEU A 691 -1.64 -10.17 6.89
N ALA A 692 -2.11 -10.94 5.91
CA ALA A 692 -2.62 -12.29 6.13
C ALA A 692 -1.55 -13.17 6.79
N MET A 693 -0.32 -13.12 6.29
CA MET A 693 0.81 -13.85 6.88
C MET A 693 1.09 -13.44 8.32
N ILE A 694 0.99 -12.15 8.65
CA ILE A 694 1.15 -11.69 10.03
C ILE A 694 -0.03 -12.14 10.89
N GLU A 695 -1.28 -11.99 10.44
CA GLU A 695 -2.48 -12.37 11.20
C GLU A 695 -2.54 -13.90 11.44
N LEU A 696 -1.87 -14.75 10.64
CA LEU A 696 -1.73 -16.18 10.94
C LEU A 696 -0.86 -16.43 12.20
N ILE A 697 0.10 -15.55 12.47
CA ILE A 697 1.18 -15.71 13.46
C ILE A 697 0.97 -14.86 14.71
N LEU A 698 0.43 -13.65 14.58
CA LEU A 698 0.24 -12.70 15.67
C LEU A 698 -1.03 -11.87 15.43
N GLN A 699 -1.97 -11.91 16.37
CA GLN A 699 -3.16 -11.06 16.33
C GLN A 699 -3.23 -10.23 17.61
N SER A 700 -3.57 -8.95 17.51
CA SER A 700 -3.66 -8.05 18.66
C SER A 700 -4.87 -7.13 18.62
N HIS A 701 -5.95 -7.56 17.93
CA HIS A 701 -7.15 -6.74 17.70
C HIS A 701 -8.25 -6.97 18.74
N THR A 702 -8.04 -7.91 19.66
CA THR A 702 -8.94 -8.25 20.78
C THR A 702 -8.38 -7.72 22.10
N ASP A 703 -8.96 -8.13 23.23
CA ASP A 703 -8.45 -7.78 24.57
C ASP A 703 -7.11 -8.50 24.89
N TYR A 704 -6.67 -9.40 24.02
CA TYR A 704 -5.42 -10.18 24.14
C TYR A 704 -4.56 -10.06 22.88
N ILE A 705 -3.25 -10.28 23.06
CA ILE A 705 -2.31 -10.56 21.99
C ILE A 705 -2.24 -12.08 21.83
N ASP A 706 -2.78 -12.59 20.73
CA ASP A 706 -2.78 -14.01 20.38
C ASP A 706 -1.48 -14.39 19.68
N LEU A 707 -0.79 -15.39 20.23
CA LEU A 707 0.41 -15.99 19.66
C LEU A 707 0.04 -17.22 18.85
N LEU A 708 0.56 -17.33 17.62
CA LEU A 708 0.28 -18.41 16.67
C LEU A 708 -1.23 -18.75 16.55
N PRO A 709 -2.14 -17.76 16.45
CA PRO A 709 -3.57 -17.99 16.56
C PRO A 709 -4.12 -18.93 15.49
N SER A 710 -3.49 -18.95 14.31
CA SER A 710 -3.99 -19.66 13.13
C SER A 710 -2.83 -20.19 12.30
N LEU A 711 -1.78 -20.70 12.95
CA LEU A 711 -0.58 -21.22 12.28
C LEU A 711 -0.95 -22.34 11.28
N PRO A 712 -0.61 -22.22 9.98
CA PRO A 712 -0.82 -23.31 9.02
C PRO A 712 -0.04 -24.56 9.40
N THR A 713 -0.64 -25.73 9.20
CA THR A 713 -0.03 -27.04 9.50
C THR A 713 1.26 -27.30 8.71
N ALA A 714 1.39 -26.68 7.53
CA ALA A 714 2.59 -26.74 6.71
C ALA A 714 3.79 -26.00 7.32
N TRP A 715 3.57 -25.00 8.19
CA TRP A 715 4.62 -24.19 8.82
C TRP A 715 5.06 -24.81 10.14
N LYS A 716 5.60 -26.03 10.07
CA LYS A 716 5.98 -26.81 11.26
C LYS A 716 7.05 -26.13 12.11
N ASP A 717 8.08 -25.59 11.45
CA ASP A 717 9.23 -25.01 12.12
C ASP A 717 9.49 -23.61 11.54
N GLY A 718 9.62 -22.63 12.41
CA GLY A 718 9.85 -21.26 11.98
C GLY A 718 10.15 -20.31 13.11
N LYS A 719 10.61 -19.12 12.73
CA LYS A 719 10.76 -17.97 13.61
C LYS A 719 10.31 -16.71 12.89
N VAL A 720 9.84 -15.77 13.70
CA VAL A 720 9.57 -14.40 13.27
C VAL A 720 10.23 -13.45 14.26
N THR A 721 10.74 -12.34 13.76
CA THR A 721 11.34 -11.29 14.61
C THR A 721 10.69 -9.96 14.33
N GLY A 722 10.55 -9.15 15.37
CA GLY A 722 10.25 -7.74 15.27
C GLY A 722 8.84 -7.37 14.81
N LEU A 723 7.87 -8.27 14.91
CA LEU A 723 6.45 -7.93 14.67
C LEU A 723 5.93 -7.03 15.79
N CYS A 724 5.14 -6.02 15.45
CA CYS A 724 4.51 -5.16 16.44
C CYS A 724 3.10 -5.64 16.77
N ALA A 725 2.67 -5.38 18.01
CA ALA A 725 1.31 -5.56 18.48
C ALA A 725 0.78 -4.27 19.11
N ARG A 726 -0.55 -4.11 19.13
CA ARG A 726 -1.22 -3.04 19.89
C ARG A 726 -0.78 -3.07 21.36
N GLY A 727 -0.71 -1.91 22.00
CA GLY A 727 -0.11 -1.73 23.32
C GLY A 727 1.40 -1.39 23.30
N ALA A 728 1.95 -1.12 22.11
CA ALA A 728 3.37 -0.78 21.90
C ALA A 728 4.34 -1.89 22.32
N PHE A 729 4.11 -3.09 21.80
CA PHE A 729 4.97 -4.26 22.00
C PHE A 729 5.60 -4.72 20.70
N VAL A 730 6.82 -5.28 20.79
CA VAL A 730 7.54 -5.91 19.67
C VAL A 730 7.83 -7.37 20.05
N PHE A 731 7.53 -8.29 19.14
CA PHE A 731 7.58 -9.73 19.34
C PHE A 731 8.62 -10.40 18.45
N ASP A 732 9.44 -11.23 19.08
CA ASP A 732 10.16 -12.31 18.42
C ASP A 732 9.58 -13.64 18.92
N MET A 733 9.27 -14.56 18.00
CA MET A 733 8.71 -15.86 18.33
C MET A 733 9.42 -16.95 17.54
N GLU A 734 9.62 -18.09 18.17
CA GLU A 734 10.11 -19.32 17.53
C GLU A 734 9.17 -20.47 17.86
N TRP A 735 8.90 -21.31 16.87
CA TRP A 735 8.09 -22.51 17.03
C TRP A 735 8.73 -23.71 16.34
N LYS A 736 8.45 -24.90 16.88
CA LYS A 736 8.87 -26.19 16.33
C LYS A 736 7.74 -27.20 16.42
N ALA A 737 7.63 -28.04 15.40
CA ALA A 737 6.54 -29.00 15.25
C ALA A 737 5.14 -28.38 15.48
N GLY A 738 4.95 -27.14 15.00
CA GLY A 738 3.71 -26.38 15.13
C GLY A 738 3.44 -25.80 16.52
N LYS A 739 4.41 -25.85 17.45
CA LYS A 739 4.24 -25.37 18.83
C LYS A 739 5.23 -24.27 19.18
N LEU A 740 4.76 -23.26 19.89
CA LEU A 740 5.59 -22.16 20.40
C LEU A 740 6.67 -22.70 21.34
N ILE A 741 7.92 -22.37 21.09
CA ILE A 741 9.06 -22.76 21.93
C ILE A 741 9.71 -21.58 22.64
N SER A 742 9.65 -20.38 22.05
CA SER A 742 10.12 -19.17 22.70
C SER A 742 9.33 -17.96 22.23
N THR A 743 9.18 -16.99 23.13
CA THR A 743 8.66 -15.65 22.79
C THR A 743 9.45 -14.62 23.56
N ASN A 744 10.06 -13.67 22.85
CA ASN A 744 10.67 -12.49 23.43
C ASN A 744 9.81 -11.28 23.11
N ILE A 745 9.50 -10.49 24.14
CA ILE A 745 8.60 -9.35 24.05
C ILE A 745 9.34 -8.12 24.52
N LYS A 746 9.53 -7.14 23.65
CA LYS A 746 10.01 -5.81 24.03
C LYS A 746 8.82 -4.89 24.28
N SER A 747 8.70 -4.37 25.49
CA SER A 747 7.71 -3.36 25.84
C SER A 747 8.26 -1.97 25.56
N LEU A 748 7.63 -1.20 24.69
CA LEU A 748 8.10 0.16 24.35
C LEU A 748 7.58 1.22 25.32
N LYS A 749 6.44 0.95 25.98
CA LYS A 749 5.73 1.92 26.84
C LYS A 749 5.45 1.43 28.26
N GLY A 750 5.77 0.18 28.58
CA GLY A 750 5.54 -0.36 29.93
C GLY A 750 4.09 -0.73 30.23
N GLU A 751 3.29 -0.96 29.19
CA GLU A 751 1.90 -1.37 29.38
C GLU A 751 1.77 -2.79 29.92
N LYS A 752 0.62 -3.09 30.51
CA LYS A 752 0.24 -4.47 30.84
C LYS A 752 0.08 -5.29 29.55
N CYS A 753 0.76 -6.42 29.48
CA CYS A 753 0.71 -7.31 28.32
C CYS A 753 -0.15 -8.54 28.65
N LEU A 754 -1.28 -8.70 27.96
CA LEU A 754 -2.15 -9.87 28.06
C LEU A 754 -1.92 -10.76 26.84
N LEU A 755 -1.33 -11.94 27.07
CA LEU A 755 -0.98 -12.90 26.03
C LEU A 755 -1.94 -14.08 26.04
N ARG A 756 -2.29 -14.59 24.86
CA ARG A 756 -3.03 -15.84 24.71
C ARG A 756 -2.32 -16.80 23.76
N TYR A 757 -2.17 -18.05 24.18
CA TYR A 757 -1.63 -19.14 23.38
C TYR A 757 -2.37 -20.43 23.73
N GLU A 758 -2.90 -21.14 22.73
CA GLU A 758 -3.69 -22.38 22.90
C GLU A 758 -4.81 -22.24 23.97
N GLY A 759 -5.49 -21.10 24.00
CA GLY A 759 -6.57 -20.81 24.95
C GLY A 759 -6.12 -20.45 26.38
N LYS A 760 -4.83 -20.56 26.71
CA LYS A 760 -4.28 -20.10 28.00
C LYS A 760 -3.97 -18.62 27.94
N VAL A 761 -4.35 -17.88 28.98
CA VAL A 761 -4.05 -16.45 29.12
C VAL A 761 -2.95 -16.26 30.16
N LYS A 762 -1.96 -15.43 29.83
CA LYS A 762 -0.89 -15.01 30.74
C LYS A 762 -0.80 -13.49 30.77
N GLU A 763 -0.70 -12.95 31.97
CA GLU A 763 -0.50 -11.53 32.20
C GLU A 763 0.96 -11.24 32.55
N LEU A 764 1.51 -10.18 31.97
CA LEU A 764 2.84 -9.66 32.28
C LEU A 764 2.74 -8.18 32.65
N SER A 765 3.24 -7.83 33.83
CA SER A 765 3.59 -6.45 34.16
C SER A 765 4.92 -6.11 33.50
N THR A 766 4.96 -5.01 32.74
CA THR A 766 6.16 -4.64 31.98
C THR A 766 6.62 -3.22 32.29
N GLU A 767 7.89 -2.96 32.02
CA GLU A 767 8.53 -1.65 32.07
C GLU A 767 8.97 -1.22 30.67
N ALA A 768 8.91 0.08 30.40
CA ALA A 768 9.31 0.65 29.13
C ALA A 768 10.79 0.37 28.80
N GLY A 769 11.04 -0.07 27.57
CA GLY A 769 12.36 -0.39 27.04
C GLY A 769 12.91 -1.76 27.43
N LYS A 770 12.22 -2.52 28.29
CA LYS A 770 12.66 -3.86 28.73
C LYS A 770 12.15 -4.97 27.81
N SER A 771 12.88 -6.08 27.81
CA SER A 771 12.54 -7.31 27.08
C SER A 771 12.25 -8.45 28.04
N TYR A 772 11.26 -9.29 27.69
CA TYR A 772 10.75 -10.37 28.52
C TYR A 772 10.73 -11.65 27.71
N GLN A 773 11.41 -12.69 28.20
CA GLN A 773 11.30 -14.04 27.64
C GLN A 773 10.13 -14.76 28.31
N VAL A 774 9.22 -15.31 27.51
CA VAL A 774 7.98 -15.92 27.98
C VAL A 774 7.86 -17.33 27.44
N THR A 775 7.51 -18.26 28.34
CA THR A 775 7.15 -19.64 28.04
C THR A 775 5.72 -19.93 28.54
N PHE A 776 5.04 -20.86 27.87
CA PHE A 776 3.63 -21.23 28.05
C PHE A 776 3.41 -22.68 28.50
#